data_AF-A0A2S5R391-F1
#
_entry.id   AF-A0A2S5R391-F1
#
_cell.length_a   1.000
_cell.length_b   1.000
_cell.length_c   1.000
_cell.angle_alpha   90.00
_cell.angle_beta   90.00
_cell.angle_gamma   90.00
#
_symmetry.space_group_name_H-M   'P 1'
#
loop_
_entity.id
_entity.type
_entity.pdbx_description
1 polymer ?
#
loop_
_entity_poly.entity_id
_entity_poly.type
_entity_poly.pdbx_seq_one_letter_code
_entity_poly.pdbx_strand_id
1 'polypeptide(L)'
;MSRLVARAENWERIYEAFNNINFAAFDYNTIKQSLLDYIKLYFPENFNDFIESSEFIAIIESFAYIAELIAYRLDVDAHENFISAAQRKESILRLAKLVSYSADRPLPARGLVKITSVSTTENVIDAIGNNLSNRSVRWNDASNPQWKDQFVLIINRVLEQTFGSVKSSDRFQLDNVLFELYTLNINPLASSSVSYTALVNGQNIPMEIVPIEYDTKDGIIERRPYNNSNFSILFGQDGLGDTSDTTGFFCYTKQGSLQRFRKTFDGITPNQTYEIPQSNVNETDVWVNNVDPVTGATLDLPSLLPYRRDTTAGISGEWVQVDLAYAQNVIFNTNPKRNKYEIETRDGNRVRIIFGDGEFADVPSGTFDFWVRSSLDQDIIVPQSSVVNVPAKFSYVDTFGRTQTFSFTFSLINSLQNNSAAETLEHIRVTAPAVYYSQDRMVNGQDYNSFMLQDSSIIKLRSINRTFAGDSKYINWHDPSTTYENVKMFTDDGAIYFQEKVETVTTPAVASLNELITTYIEPLLSSTDIFMYVSSYGVSITDFRRTFNQDEKTQLVSGLTPPPTPSNIQLYYNLATNSWFVVQASDNVATALASYGWPTNFIGNPLISIIQQQNDNIYQVNRLAKRLICQSSTTSFWNTNNASRVIEYNTLNSDFDQIVVLQANPNHDRSGILQRNWNFNVLGIETIETGPYIGLPDVTRVSIIPMDENGDGVPDHLDINESNNHYGLADIIKPKMLVNLTNVADIPTQGVLVTLPIYYVIGQQDVHVENTNGAPAILGTHWYEDTASPTGVSNVIWLTHSSFANSLVKVTVNDYVYFARLDPADAWQLAPNTPDSMSSYLIELATRLGLWKRELGRSDLNIGWFHRSPRYYLIDPAASNIVDTVLIQKGYFLALKRWLEDPLATQPQSPTSLDLRLAYNYLIENKMISDTIVLHPGKIKLLFGSKAIAPLQAVFKVVRSSDTSMTDNQIKTTIVTTVRNFFDITVWEFGETFYFTELATAIHAALPIEISTVVLIPVSDQNHFGDLFQVQAREDELFYPDITVDDVELVSDINAIVLRMAQQVPCPTQQPNVFTQLMGEYAFNHTQDVSTSSWTIVHELGYYPIVRVYNEFNQEIQPSSVIHMSVLQTVITFATPTRGIARLV
;
A
#
# COMPACT_ATOMS: atom_id res chain seq x y z
N MET A 1 -34.66 16.65 84.22
CA MET A 1 -34.78 17.52 83.04
C MET A 1 -33.69 18.62 82.93
N SER A 2 -32.87 18.93 83.95
CA SER A 2 -31.85 20.00 83.81
C SER A 2 -30.52 19.57 83.16
N ARG A 3 -30.25 18.27 82.97
CA ARG A 3 -29.00 17.76 82.35
C ARG A 3 -29.04 17.65 80.82
N LEU A 4 -30.20 17.94 80.19
CA LEU A 4 -30.38 17.94 78.73
C LEU A 4 -30.35 19.36 78.13
N VAL A 5 -30.68 20.40 78.93
CA VAL A 5 -30.72 21.80 78.46
C VAL A 5 -29.31 22.41 78.37
N ALA A 6 -28.41 22.11 79.31
CA ALA A 6 -27.01 22.57 79.24
C ALA A 6 -26.20 21.96 78.09
N ARG A 7 -26.71 20.88 77.46
CA ARG A 7 -26.10 20.31 76.25
C ARG A 7 -26.57 21.07 75.00
N ALA A 8 -27.82 21.55 74.96
CA ALA A 8 -28.38 22.30 73.83
C ALA A 8 -27.80 23.72 73.72
N GLU A 9 -27.68 24.46 74.82
CA GLU A 9 -27.07 25.81 74.82
C GLU A 9 -25.58 25.79 74.41
N ASN A 10 -24.88 24.68 74.67
CA ASN A 10 -23.48 24.53 74.27
C ASN A 10 -23.36 24.31 72.75
N TRP A 11 -24.31 23.60 72.13
CA TRP A 11 -24.34 23.42 70.68
C TRP A 11 -24.75 24.71 69.95
N GLU A 12 -25.71 25.47 70.48
CA GLU A 12 -26.10 26.77 69.91
C GLU A 12 -24.95 27.78 70.00
N ARG A 13 -24.23 27.88 71.14
CA ARG A 13 -23.04 28.73 71.27
C ARG A 13 -21.90 28.31 70.35
N ILE A 14 -21.67 27.01 70.18
CA ILE A 14 -20.68 26.50 69.24
C ILE A 14 -21.07 26.93 67.82
N TYR A 15 -22.32 26.71 67.39
CA TYR A 15 -22.82 27.12 66.08
C TYR A 15 -22.78 28.65 65.86
N GLU A 16 -23.10 29.46 66.88
CA GLU A 16 -22.96 30.92 66.83
C GLU A 16 -21.50 31.36 66.70
N ALA A 17 -20.57 30.68 67.39
CA ALA A 17 -19.14 30.93 67.24
C ALA A 17 -18.63 30.56 65.84
N PHE A 18 -19.13 29.46 65.26
CA PHE A 18 -18.85 29.08 63.87
C PHE A 18 -19.40 30.12 62.87
N ASN A 19 -20.55 30.75 63.14
CA ASN A 19 -21.14 31.73 62.23
C ASN A 19 -20.29 33.01 62.07
N ASN A 20 -19.44 33.33 63.05
CA ASN A 20 -18.66 34.57 63.09
C ASN A 20 -17.18 34.38 62.72
N ILE A 21 -16.75 33.16 62.38
CA ILE A 21 -15.39 32.86 61.93
C ILE A 21 -15.37 32.87 60.40
N ASN A 22 -14.42 33.59 59.80
CA ASN A 22 -14.26 33.61 58.35
C ASN A 22 -13.50 32.37 57.87
N PHE A 23 -14.21 31.31 57.49
CA PHE A 23 -13.60 30.09 56.93
C PHE A 23 -13.03 30.25 55.51
N ALA A 24 -13.25 31.39 54.85
CA ALA A 24 -12.62 31.69 53.57
C ALA A 24 -11.22 32.31 53.74
N ALA A 25 -10.79 32.60 54.98
CA ALA A 25 -9.43 33.05 55.26
C ALA A 25 -8.42 31.93 54.97
N PHE A 26 -7.45 32.19 54.09
CA PHE A 26 -6.50 31.19 53.60
C PHE A 26 -5.05 31.66 53.73
N ASP A 27 -4.78 32.93 53.42
CA ASP A 27 -3.46 33.53 53.58
C ASP A 27 -3.22 34.00 55.01
N TYR A 28 -1.95 34.05 55.40
CA TYR A 28 -1.51 34.50 56.73
C TYR A 28 -2.25 35.74 57.26
N ASN A 29 -2.39 36.78 56.43
CA ASN A 29 -2.95 38.07 56.86
C ASN A 29 -4.46 37.97 57.13
N THR A 30 -5.21 37.27 56.29
CA THR A 30 -6.65 37.11 56.50
C THR A 30 -6.95 36.18 57.67
N ILE A 31 -6.12 35.15 57.89
CA ILE A 31 -6.24 34.28 59.08
C ILE A 31 -5.92 35.07 60.34
N LYS A 32 -4.81 35.83 60.36
CA LYS A 32 -4.46 36.74 61.46
C LYS A 32 -5.61 37.70 61.76
N GLN A 33 -6.17 38.33 60.73
CA GLN A 33 -7.28 39.27 60.86
C GLN A 33 -8.55 38.59 61.39
N SER A 34 -8.91 37.40 60.90
CA SER A 34 -10.07 36.65 61.40
C SER A 34 -9.90 36.23 62.86
N LEU A 35 -8.69 35.85 63.28
CA LEU A 35 -8.39 35.53 64.68
C LEU A 35 -8.48 36.78 65.56
N LEU A 36 -7.98 37.92 65.08
CA LEU A 36 -8.08 39.20 65.78
C LEU A 36 -9.54 39.65 65.93
N ASP A 37 -10.34 39.53 64.87
CA ASP A 37 -11.74 39.94 64.89
C ASP A 37 -12.57 39.00 65.79
N TYR A 38 -12.26 37.71 65.80
CA TYR A 38 -12.82 36.77 66.77
C TYR A 38 -12.50 37.17 68.22
N ILE A 39 -11.24 37.50 68.51
CA ILE A 39 -10.81 37.91 69.87
C ILE A 39 -11.47 39.22 70.29
N LYS A 40 -11.54 40.21 69.38
CA LYS A 40 -12.20 41.50 69.63
C LYS A 40 -13.70 41.34 69.93
N LEU A 41 -14.36 40.37 69.31
CA LEU A 41 -15.80 40.15 69.48
C LEU A 41 -16.12 39.42 70.80
N TYR A 42 -15.36 38.37 71.14
CA TYR A 42 -15.69 37.48 72.26
C TYR A 42 -14.93 37.78 73.56
N PHE A 43 -13.78 38.45 73.46
CA PHE A 43 -12.95 38.80 74.62
C PHE A 43 -12.58 40.30 74.69
N PRO A 44 -13.52 41.24 74.43
CA PRO A 44 -13.21 42.67 74.37
C PRO A 44 -12.74 43.26 75.71
N GLU A 45 -13.13 42.67 76.84
CA GLU A 45 -12.76 43.15 78.17
C GLU A 45 -11.39 42.61 78.64
N ASN A 46 -10.94 41.49 78.07
CA ASN A 46 -9.72 40.79 78.51
C ASN A 46 -8.50 41.19 77.68
N PHE A 47 -8.70 41.49 76.39
CA PHE A 47 -7.63 41.88 75.45
C PHE A 47 -7.97 43.23 74.82
N ASN A 48 -7.15 44.25 75.09
CA ASN A 48 -7.31 45.60 74.52
C ASN A 48 -6.09 46.11 73.75
N ASP A 49 -4.98 45.35 73.75
CA ASP A 49 -3.72 45.72 73.12
C ASP A 49 -3.52 44.95 71.82
N PHE A 50 -3.72 45.64 70.70
CA PHE A 50 -3.60 45.10 69.34
C PHE A 50 -2.50 45.81 68.53
N ILE A 51 -1.49 46.37 69.20
CA ILE A 51 -0.33 46.94 68.51
C ILE A 51 0.58 45.83 67.97
N GLU A 52 1.14 46.04 66.78
CA GLU A 52 2.00 45.04 66.11
C GLU A 52 3.23 44.63 66.92
N SER A 53 3.70 45.48 67.85
CA SER A 53 4.84 45.17 68.72
C SER A 53 4.48 44.34 69.97
N SER A 54 3.20 43.98 70.15
CA SER A 54 2.74 43.26 71.35
C SER A 54 3.11 41.78 71.30
N GLU A 55 3.52 41.22 72.44
CA GLU A 55 3.78 39.77 72.57
C GLU A 55 2.54 38.93 72.24
N PHE A 56 1.34 39.47 72.52
CA PHE A 56 0.08 38.81 72.19
C PHE A 56 -0.13 38.69 70.68
N ILE A 57 0.20 39.73 69.92
CA ILE A 57 0.16 39.68 68.45
C ILE A 57 1.18 38.66 67.94
N ALA A 58 2.40 38.63 68.47
CA ALA A 58 3.41 37.64 68.06
C ALA A 58 2.95 36.17 68.27
N ILE A 59 2.16 35.90 69.32
CA ILE A 59 1.53 34.58 69.54
C ILE A 59 0.46 34.32 68.46
N ILE A 60 -0.43 35.27 68.20
CA ILE A 60 -1.47 35.15 67.17
C ILE A 60 -0.84 34.93 65.79
N GLU A 61 0.22 35.65 65.48
CA GLU A 61 1.00 35.50 64.25
C GLU A 61 1.61 34.11 64.13
N SER A 62 2.15 33.56 65.21
CA SER A 62 2.66 32.18 65.22
C SER A 62 1.54 31.16 64.95
N PHE A 63 0.35 31.36 65.52
CA PHE A 63 -0.82 30.54 65.22
C PHE A 63 -1.32 30.71 63.79
N ALA A 64 -1.37 31.94 63.27
CA ALA A 64 -1.77 32.23 61.90
C ALA A 64 -0.83 31.56 60.90
N TYR A 65 0.49 31.57 61.16
CA TYR A 65 1.47 30.87 60.34
C TYR A 65 1.27 29.34 60.35
N ILE A 66 1.04 28.73 61.51
CA ILE A 66 0.73 27.29 61.60
C ILE A 66 -0.59 26.97 60.88
N ALA A 67 -1.60 27.82 61.03
CA ALA A 67 -2.90 27.64 60.39
C ALA A 67 -2.80 27.74 58.86
N GLU A 68 -2.04 28.69 58.31
CA GLU A 68 -1.75 28.78 56.88
C GLU A 68 -1.04 27.50 56.37
N LEU A 69 -0.02 27.01 57.09
CA LEU A 69 0.67 25.78 56.72
C LEU A 69 -0.25 24.55 56.70
N ILE A 70 -1.19 24.46 57.65
CA ILE A 70 -2.18 23.37 57.69
C ILE A 70 -3.20 23.54 56.57
N ALA A 71 -3.71 24.75 56.35
CA ALA A 71 -4.66 25.06 55.28
C ALA A 71 -4.06 24.71 53.91
N TYR A 72 -2.82 25.12 53.64
CA TYR A 72 -2.10 24.76 52.42
C TYR A 72 -1.94 23.24 52.26
N ARG A 73 -1.56 22.51 53.32
CA ARG A 73 -1.41 21.04 53.24
C ARG A 73 -2.74 20.34 52.98
N LEU A 74 -3.81 20.76 53.65
CA LEU A 74 -5.15 20.21 53.43
C LEU A 74 -5.64 20.49 52.01
N ASP A 75 -5.38 21.69 51.49
CA ASP A 75 -5.74 22.07 50.11
C ASP A 75 -4.96 21.23 49.09
N VAL A 76 -3.65 21.07 49.27
CA VAL A 76 -2.84 20.16 48.43
C VAL A 76 -3.36 18.73 48.53
N ASP A 77 -3.59 18.20 49.73
CA ASP A 77 -4.12 16.85 49.91
C ASP A 77 -5.53 16.68 49.31
N ALA A 78 -6.35 17.73 49.32
CA ALA A 78 -7.68 17.73 48.70
C ALA A 78 -7.57 17.70 47.16
N HIS A 79 -6.71 18.53 46.56
CA HIS A 79 -6.45 18.53 45.12
C HIS A 79 -5.90 17.19 44.62
N GLU A 80 -5.06 16.53 45.41
CA GLU A 80 -4.48 15.21 45.07
C GLU A 80 -5.51 14.05 45.05
N ASN A 81 -6.75 14.27 45.52
CA ASN A 81 -7.82 13.26 45.44
C ASN A 81 -8.67 13.33 44.15
N PHE A 82 -8.50 14.37 43.32
CA PHE A 82 -9.24 14.53 42.08
C PHE A 82 -8.30 14.42 40.88
N ILE A 83 -8.62 13.56 39.91
CA ILE A 83 -7.71 13.26 38.79
C ILE A 83 -7.36 14.50 37.95
N SER A 84 -8.30 15.44 37.81
CA SER A 84 -8.11 16.68 37.06
C SER A 84 -7.22 17.70 37.78
N ALA A 85 -7.14 17.65 39.11
CA ALA A 85 -6.40 18.63 39.92
C ALA A 85 -5.09 18.06 40.51
N ALA A 86 -4.98 16.74 40.66
CA ALA A 86 -3.81 16.08 41.22
C ALA A 86 -2.55 16.38 40.41
N GLN A 87 -1.45 16.75 41.06
CA GLN A 87 -0.19 17.10 40.40
C GLN A 87 0.87 16.02 40.57
N ARG A 88 0.82 15.21 41.63
CA ARG A 88 1.78 14.12 41.82
C ARG A 88 1.46 12.95 40.90
N LYS A 89 2.47 12.46 40.17
CA LYS A 89 2.36 11.26 39.30
C LYS A 89 1.76 10.06 40.05
N GLU A 90 2.23 9.80 41.26
CA GLU A 90 1.74 8.70 42.10
C GLU A 90 0.24 8.79 42.41
N SER A 91 -0.28 9.99 42.71
CA SER A 91 -1.71 10.19 42.96
C SER A 91 -2.53 9.98 41.70
N ILE A 92 -2.07 10.51 40.56
CA ILE A 92 -2.73 10.32 39.26
C ILE A 92 -2.78 8.84 38.89
N LEU A 93 -1.66 8.11 39.02
CA LEU A 93 -1.60 6.67 38.75
C LEU A 93 -2.56 5.88 39.65
N ARG A 94 -2.63 6.22 40.95
CA ARG A 94 -3.55 5.59 41.88
C ARG A 94 -5.02 5.88 41.56
N LEU A 95 -5.35 7.11 41.16
CA LEU A 95 -6.70 7.51 40.75
C LEU A 95 -7.09 6.87 39.41
N ALA A 96 -6.16 6.76 38.48
CA ALA A 96 -6.35 6.03 37.23
C ALA A 96 -6.64 4.55 37.48
N LYS A 97 -5.86 3.91 38.37
CA LYS A 97 -6.11 2.54 38.81
C LYS A 97 -7.47 2.36 39.49
N LEU A 98 -7.94 3.36 40.25
CA LEU A 98 -9.28 3.33 40.87
C LEU A 98 -10.40 3.20 39.84
N VAL A 99 -10.22 3.76 38.63
CA VAL A 99 -11.15 3.64 37.50
C VAL A 99 -10.75 2.52 36.52
N SER A 100 -9.93 1.57 36.97
CA SER A 100 -9.44 0.43 36.19
C SER A 100 -8.61 0.80 34.94
N TYR A 101 -8.02 1.99 34.92
CA TYR A 101 -7.07 2.40 33.89
C TYR A 101 -5.63 2.11 34.35
N SER A 102 -4.87 1.36 33.54
CA SER A 102 -3.44 1.14 33.75
C SER A 102 -2.66 2.01 32.79
N ALA A 103 -1.77 2.85 33.31
CA ALA A 103 -0.94 3.72 32.49
C ALA A 103 0.21 2.93 31.82
N ASP A 104 0.51 3.28 30.58
CA ASP A 104 1.55 2.63 29.79
C ASP A 104 2.96 2.96 30.31
N ARG A 105 3.78 1.93 30.50
CA ARG A 105 5.23 2.05 30.77
C ARG A 105 6.01 2.20 29.46
N PRO A 106 7.29 2.59 29.48
CA PRO A 106 8.04 2.77 28.25
C PRO A 106 8.18 1.46 27.46
N LEU A 107 8.01 1.52 26.14
CA LEU A 107 8.22 0.40 25.22
C LEU A 107 9.65 0.42 24.68
N PRO A 108 10.41 -0.70 24.74
CA PRO A 108 11.79 -0.74 24.26
C PRO A 108 11.83 -0.76 22.73
N ALA A 109 12.87 -0.15 22.15
CA ALA A 109 13.16 -0.34 20.72
C ALA A 109 13.51 -1.81 20.46
N ARG A 110 12.87 -2.44 19.47
CA ARG A 110 13.01 -3.87 19.21
C ARG A 110 12.96 -4.20 17.73
N GLY A 111 13.66 -5.24 17.29
CA GLY A 111 13.65 -5.66 15.89
C GLY A 111 14.62 -6.79 15.60
N LEU A 112 14.78 -7.10 14.32
CA LEU A 112 15.69 -8.15 13.86
C LEU A 112 17.04 -7.57 13.44
N VAL A 113 18.11 -8.28 13.81
CA VAL A 113 19.47 -8.04 13.33
C VAL A 113 19.93 -9.24 12.51
N LYS A 114 20.49 -9.00 11.33
CA LYS A 114 21.00 -10.04 10.43
C LYS A 114 22.42 -10.41 10.80
N ILE A 115 22.72 -11.70 10.87
CA ILE A 115 24.08 -12.21 11.03
C ILE A 115 24.82 -12.02 9.70
N THR A 116 25.86 -11.18 9.70
CA THR A 116 26.64 -10.81 8.50
C THR A 116 27.87 -11.68 8.31
N SER A 117 28.47 -12.21 9.38
CA SER A 117 29.62 -13.12 9.28
C SER A 117 29.65 -14.11 10.44
N VAL A 118 30.26 -15.28 10.21
CA VAL A 118 30.42 -16.35 11.21
C VAL A 118 31.84 -16.91 11.20
N SER A 119 32.27 -17.43 12.34
CA SER A 119 33.55 -18.13 12.52
C SER A 119 33.47 -19.06 13.73
N THR A 120 34.27 -20.14 13.72
CA THR A 120 34.40 -21.07 14.85
C THR A 120 35.86 -21.40 15.12
N THR A 121 36.20 -21.73 16.36
CA THR A 121 37.51 -22.29 16.71
C THR A 121 37.62 -23.79 16.39
N GLU A 122 36.51 -24.49 16.18
CA GLU A 122 36.46 -25.90 15.80
C GLU A 122 37.13 -26.14 14.43
N ASN A 123 37.82 -27.28 14.29
CA ASN A 123 38.33 -27.73 13.00
C ASN A 123 37.18 -28.27 12.14
N VAL A 124 36.58 -27.40 11.33
CA VAL A 124 35.55 -27.74 10.34
C VAL A 124 36.20 -27.76 8.95
N ILE A 125 35.99 -28.84 8.20
CA ILE A 125 36.57 -29.04 6.88
C ILE A 125 35.48 -28.84 5.83
N ASP A 126 35.74 -28.01 4.80
CA ASP A 126 34.82 -27.79 3.68
C ASP A 126 34.85 -28.93 2.64
N ALA A 127 33.96 -28.88 1.64
CA ALA A 127 33.89 -29.90 0.58
C ALA A 127 35.17 -29.99 -0.29
N ILE A 128 36.05 -28.99 -0.25
CA ILE A 128 37.32 -28.94 -0.99
C ILE A 128 38.51 -29.41 -0.11
N GLY A 129 38.29 -29.61 1.20
CA GLY A 129 39.30 -30.07 2.15
C GLY A 129 40.02 -28.96 2.91
N ASN A 130 39.56 -27.70 2.82
CA ASN A 130 40.14 -26.59 3.59
C ASN A 130 39.59 -26.54 5.01
N ASN A 131 40.45 -26.23 5.98
CA ASN A 131 40.04 -25.99 7.37
C ASN A 131 39.48 -24.57 7.54
N LEU A 132 38.29 -24.46 8.12
CA LEU A 132 37.56 -23.22 8.39
C LEU A 132 37.75 -22.68 9.83
N SER A 133 38.57 -23.35 10.65
CA SER A 133 38.90 -22.88 12.01
C SER A 133 39.49 -21.47 11.99
N ASN A 134 38.96 -20.60 12.84
CA ASN A 134 39.32 -19.17 12.99
C ASN A 134 39.21 -18.34 11.70
N ARG A 135 38.54 -18.84 10.66
CA ARG A 135 38.28 -18.11 9.42
C ARG A 135 36.90 -17.48 9.48
N SER A 136 36.82 -16.17 9.25
CA SER A 136 35.54 -15.47 9.10
C SER A 136 34.99 -15.70 7.69
N VAL A 137 33.75 -16.16 7.63
CA VAL A 137 32.98 -16.35 6.39
C VAL A 137 31.84 -15.34 6.40
N ARG A 138 31.78 -14.49 5.37
CA ARG A 138 30.76 -13.45 5.24
C ARG A 138 29.57 -13.97 4.43
N TRP A 139 28.37 -13.57 4.84
CA TRP A 139 27.14 -13.83 4.08
C TRP A 139 27.18 -13.12 2.73
N ASN A 140 26.80 -13.81 1.66
CA ASN A 140 26.75 -13.28 0.29
C ASN A 140 28.08 -12.60 -0.16
N ASP A 141 29.19 -13.30 0.02
CA ASP A 141 30.52 -12.81 -0.36
C ASP A 141 30.83 -13.11 -1.83
N ALA A 142 30.84 -12.07 -2.67
CA ALA A 142 31.16 -12.18 -4.10
C ALA A 142 32.59 -12.68 -4.38
N SER A 143 33.51 -12.55 -3.42
CA SER A 143 34.91 -13.00 -3.58
C SER A 143 35.11 -14.49 -3.27
N ASN A 144 34.13 -15.13 -2.62
CA ASN A 144 34.19 -16.54 -2.22
C ASN A 144 32.97 -17.31 -2.76
N PRO A 145 33.05 -17.96 -3.93
CA PRO A 145 31.92 -18.70 -4.51
C PRO A 145 31.33 -19.80 -3.62
N GLN A 146 32.08 -20.29 -2.63
CA GLN A 146 31.64 -21.32 -1.67
C GLN A 146 31.18 -20.76 -0.32
N TRP A 147 30.98 -19.44 -0.21
CA TRP A 147 30.60 -18.80 1.04
C TRP A 147 29.38 -19.47 1.69
N LYS A 148 28.38 -19.86 0.89
CA LYS A 148 27.10 -20.40 1.39
C LYS A 148 27.27 -21.75 2.09
N ASP A 149 27.99 -22.67 1.46
CA ASP A 149 28.28 -23.99 2.04
C ASP A 149 29.14 -23.84 3.30
N GLN A 150 30.21 -23.03 3.23
CA GLN A 150 31.08 -22.78 4.38
C GLN A 150 30.33 -22.12 5.56
N PHE A 151 29.43 -21.17 5.28
CA PHE A 151 28.62 -20.51 6.30
C PHE A 151 27.67 -21.50 6.98
N VAL A 152 26.96 -22.31 6.19
CA VAL A 152 26.02 -23.33 6.69
C VAL A 152 26.75 -24.43 7.47
N LEU A 153 27.95 -24.84 7.03
CA LEU A 153 28.78 -25.81 7.76
C LEU A 153 29.19 -25.30 9.14
N ILE A 154 29.56 -24.02 9.26
CA ILE A 154 29.93 -23.42 10.55
C ILE A 154 28.69 -23.30 11.45
N ILE A 155 27.56 -22.81 10.94
CA ILE A 155 26.38 -22.58 11.79
C ILE A 155 25.78 -23.91 12.26
N ASN A 156 25.77 -24.95 11.42
CA ASN A 156 25.30 -26.30 11.78
C ASN A 156 26.05 -26.93 12.96
N ARG A 157 27.26 -26.46 13.30
CA ARG A 157 27.98 -26.92 14.51
C ARG A 157 27.37 -26.42 15.82
N VAL A 158 26.65 -25.30 15.75
CA VAL A 158 26.06 -24.62 16.91
C VAL A 158 24.56 -24.85 16.98
N LEU A 159 23.91 -25.21 15.87
CA LEU A 159 22.49 -25.54 15.87
C LEU A 159 22.22 -26.89 16.57
N GLU A 160 21.13 -26.96 17.34
CA GLU A 160 20.65 -28.21 17.96
C GLU A 160 20.11 -29.19 16.90
N GLN A 161 19.43 -28.67 15.88
CA GLN A 161 18.98 -29.39 14.70
C GLN A 161 19.79 -29.01 13.46
N THR A 162 19.84 -29.88 12.45
CA THR A 162 20.46 -29.53 11.17
C THR A 162 19.64 -28.46 10.44
N PHE A 163 20.31 -27.56 9.74
CA PHE A 163 19.65 -26.58 8.88
C PHE A 163 18.70 -27.27 7.87
N GLY A 164 17.47 -26.76 7.77
CA GLY A 164 16.39 -27.26 6.93
C GLY A 164 15.50 -28.35 7.56
N SER A 165 15.82 -28.83 8.78
CA SER A 165 15.08 -29.92 9.43
C SER A 165 14.21 -29.49 10.61
N VAL A 166 13.71 -28.26 10.63
CA VAL A 166 12.84 -27.74 11.71
C VAL A 166 11.45 -28.38 11.68
N LYS A 167 10.77 -28.40 12.83
CA LYS A 167 9.40 -28.94 12.95
C LYS A 167 8.40 -28.01 12.27
N SER A 168 7.24 -28.56 11.89
CA SER A 168 6.16 -27.74 11.31
C SER A 168 5.63 -26.65 12.25
N SER A 169 5.76 -26.81 13.57
CA SER A 169 5.39 -25.77 14.56
C SER A 169 6.37 -24.60 14.59
N ASP A 170 7.60 -24.83 14.16
CA ASP A 170 8.72 -23.89 14.24
C ASP A 170 8.94 -23.21 12.87
N ARG A 171 8.02 -23.46 11.92
CA ARG A 171 7.92 -22.81 10.61
C ARG A 171 6.68 -21.95 10.59
N PHE A 172 6.85 -20.68 10.31
CA PHE A 172 5.74 -19.74 10.21
C PHE A 172 6.04 -18.69 9.14
N GLN A 173 5.00 -18.15 8.54
CA GLN A 173 5.11 -17.12 7.52
C GLN A 173 4.59 -15.81 8.10
N LEU A 174 5.37 -14.75 7.95
CA LEU A 174 4.95 -13.37 8.21
C LEU A 174 5.12 -12.61 6.90
N ASP A 175 4.03 -12.02 6.41
CA ASP A 175 3.94 -11.41 5.09
C ASP A 175 4.43 -12.35 3.97
N ASN A 176 5.40 -11.91 3.16
CA ASN A 176 6.01 -12.68 2.07
C ASN A 176 7.30 -13.39 2.49
N VAL A 177 7.62 -13.47 3.80
CA VAL A 177 8.85 -14.09 4.31
C VAL A 177 8.53 -15.34 5.10
N LEU A 178 9.11 -16.47 4.69
CA LEU A 178 9.06 -17.72 5.45
C LEU A 178 10.16 -17.69 6.52
N PHE A 179 9.77 -17.88 7.78
CA PHE A 179 10.67 -17.98 8.92
C PHE A 179 10.76 -19.40 9.46
N GLU A 180 11.97 -19.80 9.82
CA GLU A 180 12.28 -21.05 10.51
C GLU A 180 13.01 -20.74 11.83
N LEU A 181 12.52 -21.29 12.95
CA LEU A 181 13.11 -21.11 14.27
C LEU A 181 14.14 -22.22 14.58
N TYR A 182 15.34 -21.82 14.98
CA TYR A 182 16.44 -22.70 15.33
C TYR A 182 16.90 -22.47 16.77
N THR A 183 17.05 -23.54 17.54
CA THR A 183 17.69 -23.50 18.86
C THR A 183 19.18 -23.77 18.74
N LEU A 184 19.99 -23.06 19.51
CA LEU A 184 21.44 -23.22 19.59
C LEU A 184 21.81 -24.16 20.74
N ASN A 185 22.70 -25.12 20.46
CA ASN A 185 23.33 -25.98 21.43
C ASN A 185 24.60 -25.30 21.99
N ILE A 186 24.41 -24.29 22.83
CA ILE A 186 25.48 -23.52 23.45
C ILE A 186 25.63 -23.88 24.94
N ASN A 187 26.80 -23.59 25.50
CA ASN A 187 26.94 -23.52 26.95
C ASN A 187 26.00 -22.43 27.47
N PRO A 188 25.13 -22.75 28.45
CA PRO A 188 24.08 -21.83 28.87
C PRO A 188 24.61 -20.45 29.28
N LEU A 189 23.90 -19.41 28.86
CA LEU A 189 24.26 -18.02 29.19
C LEU A 189 23.82 -17.70 30.62
N ALA A 190 24.68 -17.03 31.38
CA ALA A 190 24.37 -16.61 32.75
C ALA A 190 23.23 -15.57 32.82
N SER A 191 23.06 -14.74 31.77
CA SER A 191 22.08 -13.65 31.68
C SER A 191 20.93 -13.90 30.69
N SER A 192 20.85 -15.08 30.06
CA SER A 192 19.90 -15.40 28.96
C SER A 192 19.93 -14.45 27.73
N SER A 193 20.72 -13.37 27.75
CA SER A 193 20.86 -12.37 26.69
C SER A 193 22.33 -11.94 26.52
N VAL A 194 22.65 -11.33 25.37
CA VAL A 194 23.99 -10.78 25.06
C VAL A 194 23.91 -9.27 24.88
N SER A 195 24.60 -8.51 25.74
CA SER A 195 24.59 -7.04 25.69
C SER A 195 25.55 -6.46 24.65
N TYR A 196 25.12 -5.38 24.00
CA TYR A 196 25.92 -4.52 23.14
C TYR A 196 25.47 -3.04 23.28
N THR A 197 26.14 -2.12 22.61
CA THR A 197 25.81 -0.69 22.66
C THR A 197 25.62 -0.13 21.26
N ALA A 198 24.51 0.58 21.05
CA ALA A 198 24.25 1.36 19.84
C ALA A 198 24.54 2.83 20.09
N LEU A 199 25.20 3.51 19.15
CA LEU A 199 25.51 4.94 19.25
C LEU A 199 24.49 5.76 18.45
N VAL A 200 23.69 6.57 19.12
CA VAL A 200 22.67 7.44 18.49
C VAL A 200 22.89 8.87 18.95
N ASN A 201 23.12 9.81 18.02
CA ASN A 201 23.33 11.24 18.32
C ASN A 201 24.38 11.52 19.42
N GLY A 202 25.45 10.70 19.49
CA GLY A 202 26.50 10.81 20.51
C GLY A 202 26.14 10.19 21.88
N GLN A 203 24.93 9.64 22.04
CA GLN A 203 24.49 8.93 23.24
C GLN A 203 24.65 7.41 23.06
N ASN A 204 25.22 6.76 24.07
CA ASN A 204 25.34 5.30 24.14
C ASN A 204 24.02 4.69 24.63
N ILE A 205 23.40 3.86 23.80
CA ILE A 205 22.14 3.18 24.10
C ILE A 205 22.43 1.70 24.37
N PRO A 206 22.12 1.18 25.58
CA PRO A 206 22.30 -0.23 25.89
C PRO A 206 21.26 -1.05 25.14
N MET A 207 21.73 -2.10 24.47
CA MET A 207 20.92 -3.04 23.69
C MET A 207 21.31 -4.46 24.06
N GLU A 208 20.41 -5.41 23.88
CA GLU A 208 20.65 -6.83 24.07
C GLU A 208 20.16 -7.62 22.86
N ILE A 209 20.85 -8.70 22.55
CA ILE A 209 20.36 -9.77 21.69
C ILE A 209 19.69 -10.80 22.60
N VAL A 210 18.47 -11.18 22.26
CA VAL A 210 17.60 -11.99 23.08
C VAL A 210 17.15 -13.24 22.32
N PRO A 211 16.84 -14.34 23.02
CA PRO A 211 16.27 -15.54 22.41
C PRO A 211 14.88 -15.25 21.87
N ILE A 212 14.51 -15.98 20.83
CA ILE A 212 13.30 -15.78 20.03
C ILE A 212 12.27 -16.87 20.31
N GLU A 213 11.01 -16.47 20.38
CA GLU A 213 9.84 -17.33 20.37
C GLU A 213 8.80 -16.74 19.40
N TYR A 214 7.97 -17.61 18.81
CA TYR A 214 6.89 -17.18 17.93
C TYR A 214 5.56 -17.39 18.64
N ASP A 215 4.80 -16.31 18.78
CA ASP A 215 3.41 -16.34 19.22
C ASP A 215 2.50 -16.06 18.01
N THR A 216 1.44 -16.85 17.86
CA THR A 216 0.40 -16.64 16.88
C THR A 216 -0.35 -15.32 17.04
N LYS A 217 -0.37 -14.74 18.25
CA LYS A 217 -1.04 -13.46 18.53
C LYS A 217 -0.11 -12.27 18.32
N ASP A 218 1.07 -12.31 18.95
CA ASP A 218 1.99 -11.15 19.05
C ASP A 218 3.18 -11.23 18.05
N GLY A 219 3.26 -12.29 17.25
CA GLY A 219 4.28 -12.49 16.22
C GLY A 219 5.63 -12.91 16.81
N ILE A 220 6.72 -12.26 16.36
CA ILE A 220 8.08 -12.54 16.85
C ILE A 220 8.31 -11.83 18.18
N ILE A 221 8.42 -12.61 19.25
CA ILE A 221 8.62 -12.11 20.61
C ILE A 221 9.92 -12.64 21.23
N GLU A 222 10.31 -12.05 22.35
CA GLU A 222 11.40 -12.60 23.16
C GLU A 222 10.89 -13.83 23.89
N ARG A 223 11.65 -14.91 23.80
CA ARG A 223 11.37 -16.13 24.56
C ARG A 223 11.49 -15.84 26.05
N ARG A 224 10.56 -16.39 26.84
CA ARG A 224 10.58 -16.28 28.30
C ARG A 224 11.96 -16.64 28.88
N PRO A 225 12.54 -15.82 29.78
CA PRO A 225 13.86 -16.10 30.35
C PRO A 225 13.78 -17.22 31.39
N TYR A 226 14.72 -18.17 31.29
CA TYR A 226 14.96 -19.22 32.28
C TYR A 226 16.42 -19.19 32.73
N ASN A 227 16.69 -19.76 33.90
CA ASN A 227 18.05 -19.98 34.33
C ASN A 227 18.70 -21.05 33.44
N ASN A 228 19.90 -20.77 32.90
CA ASN A 228 20.59 -21.66 31.97
C ASN A 228 19.77 -22.00 30.70
N SER A 229 19.08 -21.02 30.12
CA SER A 229 18.33 -21.18 28.88
C SER A 229 19.23 -21.36 27.65
N ASN A 230 18.72 -22.11 26.67
CA ASN A 230 19.30 -22.15 25.33
C ASN A 230 18.91 -20.89 24.56
N PHE A 231 19.77 -20.46 23.64
CA PHE A 231 19.53 -19.31 22.78
C PHE A 231 18.89 -19.76 21.46
N SER A 232 17.98 -18.98 20.89
CA SER A 232 17.34 -19.29 19.61
C SER A 232 17.53 -18.16 18.59
N ILE A 233 17.59 -18.53 17.31
CA ILE A 233 17.74 -17.63 16.16
C ILE A 233 16.71 -17.98 15.08
N LEU A 234 16.44 -17.05 14.18
CA LEU A 234 15.55 -17.26 13.03
C LEU A 234 16.35 -17.38 11.75
N PHE A 235 15.84 -18.15 10.79
CA PHE A 235 16.23 -18.07 9.39
C PHE A 235 15.04 -17.56 8.58
N GLY A 236 15.21 -16.47 7.85
CA GLY A 236 14.18 -15.90 6.97
C GLY A 236 14.51 -16.16 5.51
N GLN A 237 13.49 -16.40 4.69
CA GLN A 237 13.61 -16.51 3.23
C GLN A 237 12.42 -15.84 2.54
N ASP A 238 12.71 -14.84 1.70
CA ASP A 238 11.71 -14.04 0.96
C ASP A 238 11.58 -14.43 -0.53
N GLY A 239 12.41 -15.36 -1.00
CA GLY A 239 12.43 -15.81 -2.40
C GLY A 239 13.15 -14.86 -3.38
N LEU A 240 13.68 -13.72 -2.94
CA LEU A 240 14.39 -12.74 -3.78
C LEU A 240 15.90 -12.99 -3.88
N GLY A 241 16.39 -14.07 -3.25
CA GLY A 241 17.79 -14.51 -3.30
C GLY A 241 18.63 -14.07 -2.10
N ASP A 242 19.88 -14.55 -2.04
CA ASP A 242 20.77 -14.38 -0.87
C ASP A 242 21.26 -12.93 -0.66
N THR A 243 21.11 -12.07 -1.67
CA THR A 243 21.38 -10.63 -1.62
C THR A 243 20.31 -9.84 -0.87
N SER A 244 19.11 -10.40 -0.72
CA SER A 244 18.01 -9.72 -0.02
C SER A 244 18.32 -9.53 1.46
N ASP A 245 17.92 -8.39 2.03
CA ASP A 245 18.10 -8.09 3.44
C ASP A 245 17.28 -9.01 4.36
N THR A 246 16.13 -9.48 3.88
CA THR A 246 15.20 -10.37 4.61
C THR A 246 15.51 -11.86 4.43
N THR A 247 16.48 -12.22 3.58
CA THR A 247 16.98 -13.60 3.47
C THR A 247 18.28 -13.79 4.26
N GLY A 248 18.29 -14.70 5.23
CA GLY A 248 19.47 -15.03 6.05
C GLY A 248 19.13 -15.42 7.50
N PHE A 249 20.16 -15.47 8.36
CA PHE A 249 19.99 -15.73 9.79
C PHE A 249 19.82 -14.44 10.58
N PHE A 250 18.84 -14.43 11.49
CA PHE A 250 18.46 -13.28 12.29
C PHE A 250 18.51 -13.60 13.79
N CYS A 251 18.92 -12.61 14.57
CA CYS A 251 18.68 -12.57 16.00
C CYS A 251 17.70 -11.46 16.33
N TYR A 252 16.99 -11.59 17.45
CA TYR A 252 16.10 -10.54 17.92
C TYR A 252 16.87 -9.64 18.87
N THR A 253 16.71 -8.33 18.69
CA THR A 253 17.34 -7.34 19.56
C THR A 253 16.30 -6.49 20.25
N LYS A 254 16.57 -6.17 21.51
CA LYS A 254 15.78 -5.25 22.33
C LYS A 254 16.68 -4.25 23.03
N GLN A 255 16.15 -3.05 23.20
CA GLN A 255 16.76 -1.99 23.99
C GLN A 255 16.63 -2.27 25.49
N GLY A 256 17.68 -1.93 26.24
CA GLY A 256 17.70 -2.02 27.69
C GLY A 256 18.47 -3.22 28.20
N SER A 257 18.42 -3.44 29.51
CA SER A 257 19.09 -4.57 30.16
C SER A 257 18.16 -5.42 30.99
N LEU A 258 18.28 -6.74 30.83
CA LEU A 258 17.51 -7.74 31.57
C LEU A 258 18.13 -7.98 32.96
N GLN A 259 17.32 -7.87 34.00
CA GLN A 259 17.74 -8.08 35.38
C GLN A 259 16.88 -9.14 36.06
N ARG A 260 17.48 -9.84 37.02
CA ARG A 260 16.83 -10.87 37.82
C ARG A 260 16.82 -10.47 39.29
N PHE A 261 15.65 -10.54 39.93
CA PHE A 261 15.47 -10.39 41.37
C PHE A 261 14.91 -11.66 41.96
N ARG A 262 15.45 -12.11 43.10
CA ARG A 262 14.99 -13.33 43.78
C ARG A 262 14.30 -12.99 45.09
N LYS A 263 13.12 -13.57 45.32
CA LYS A 263 12.37 -13.42 46.57
C LYS A 263 11.72 -14.75 46.96
N THR A 264 11.72 -15.06 48.25
CA THR A 264 11.04 -16.23 48.81
C THR A 264 9.77 -15.81 49.53
N PHE A 265 8.69 -16.56 49.32
CA PHE A 265 7.38 -16.39 49.95
C PHE A 265 7.03 -17.59 50.83
N ASP A 266 6.15 -17.34 51.80
CA ASP A 266 5.77 -18.29 52.86
C ASP A 266 4.68 -19.28 52.42
N GLY A 267 3.96 -19.00 51.33
CA GLY A 267 2.87 -19.85 50.82
C GLY A 267 1.58 -19.81 51.62
N ILE A 268 1.48 -18.93 52.62
CA ILE A 268 0.34 -18.90 53.56
C ILE A 268 -0.35 -17.55 53.64
N THR A 269 0.35 -16.44 53.36
CA THR A 269 -0.26 -15.11 53.48
C THR A 269 -0.96 -14.73 52.16
N PRO A 270 -2.29 -14.52 52.16
CA PRO A 270 -3.03 -14.09 50.97
C PRO A 270 -2.69 -12.66 50.54
N ASN A 271 -2.91 -12.32 49.25
CA ASN A 271 -2.79 -10.97 48.70
C ASN A 271 -1.42 -10.31 48.95
N GLN A 272 -0.35 -11.10 48.94
CA GLN A 272 1.01 -10.57 49.06
C GLN A 272 1.34 -9.70 47.85
N THR A 273 2.15 -8.67 48.10
CA THR A 273 2.69 -7.81 47.06
C THR A 273 4.21 -7.75 47.15
N TYR A 274 4.86 -7.60 46.00
CA TYR A 274 6.31 -7.43 45.93
C TYR A 274 6.66 -6.28 44.99
N GLU A 275 7.39 -5.31 45.52
CA GLU A 275 7.85 -4.15 44.75
C GLU A 275 9.26 -4.40 44.21
N ILE A 276 9.40 -4.23 42.89
CA ILE A 276 10.68 -4.42 42.20
C ILE A 276 11.51 -3.15 42.38
N PRO A 277 12.77 -3.24 42.85
CA PRO A 277 13.57 -2.06 43.17
C PRO A 277 14.13 -1.32 41.94
N GLN A 278 13.91 -1.83 40.73
CA GLN A 278 14.39 -1.25 39.48
C GLN A 278 13.39 -0.21 38.93
N SER A 279 13.89 0.96 38.52
CA SER A 279 13.14 2.00 37.80
C SER A 279 13.18 1.79 36.28
N ASN A 280 12.27 2.45 35.55
CA ASN A 280 12.17 2.34 34.09
C ASN A 280 12.01 0.90 33.62
N VAL A 281 11.20 0.11 34.33
CA VAL A 281 10.81 -1.21 33.86
C VAL A 281 9.87 -1.02 32.68
N ASN A 282 10.16 -1.68 31.57
CA ASN A 282 9.35 -1.57 30.37
C ASN A 282 7.99 -2.27 30.50
N GLU A 283 7.08 -2.02 29.57
CA GLU A 283 5.73 -2.59 29.62
C GLU A 283 5.73 -4.12 29.39
N THR A 284 6.45 -4.59 28.37
CA THR A 284 6.30 -5.96 27.84
C THR A 284 7.11 -7.03 28.57
N ASP A 285 8.23 -6.69 29.21
CA ASP A 285 9.23 -7.68 29.64
C ASP A 285 9.24 -7.80 31.16
N VAL A 286 8.17 -8.39 31.69
CA VAL A 286 8.05 -8.77 33.10
C VAL A 286 7.65 -10.24 33.19
N TRP A 287 8.50 -11.07 33.80
CA TRP A 287 8.22 -12.49 33.98
C TRP A 287 8.45 -12.93 35.42
N VAL A 288 7.57 -13.82 35.88
CA VAL A 288 7.59 -14.37 37.24
C VAL A 288 7.69 -15.89 37.15
N ASN A 289 8.79 -16.44 37.66
CA ASN A 289 9.04 -17.88 37.64
C ASN A 289 9.24 -18.39 39.09
N ASN A 290 8.48 -19.40 39.49
CA ASN A 290 8.73 -20.16 40.70
C ASN A 290 9.82 -21.20 40.41
N VAL A 291 10.89 -21.14 41.20
CA VAL A 291 12.14 -21.87 40.96
C VAL A 291 12.55 -22.69 42.18
N ASP A 292 13.26 -23.78 41.93
CA ASP A 292 13.94 -24.51 42.99
C ASP A 292 15.06 -23.64 43.60
N PRO A 293 15.15 -23.51 44.93
CA PRO A 293 16.11 -22.62 45.58
C PRO A 293 17.58 -23.07 45.40
N VAL A 294 17.82 -24.36 45.11
CA VAL A 294 19.16 -24.96 44.98
C VAL A 294 19.60 -24.99 43.52
N THR A 295 18.76 -25.54 42.63
CA THR A 295 19.11 -25.69 41.20
C THR A 295 18.79 -24.46 40.37
N GLY A 296 17.85 -23.61 40.82
CA GLY A 296 17.36 -22.47 40.07
C GLY A 296 16.55 -22.85 38.83
N ALA A 297 16.21 -24.13 38.65
CA ALA A 297 15.32 -24.59 37.59
C ALA A 297 13.87 -24.18 37.91
N THR A 298 13.11 -23.79 36.89
CA THR A 298 11.67 -23.55 37.02
C THR A 298 10.99 -24.83 37.45
N LEU A 299 10.12 -24.75 38.46
CA LEU A 299 9.45 -25.92 39.00
C LEU A 299 8.43 -26.48 37.99
N ASP A 300 8.48 -27.78 37.72
CA ASP A 300 7.46 -28.47 36.94
C ASP A 300 6.87 -29.63 37.75
N LEU A 301 5.95 -29.30 38.65
CA LEU A 301 5.29 -30.26 39.51
C LEU A 301 3.98 -30.73 38.86
N PRO A 302 3.79 -32.04 38.67
CA PRO A 302 2.52 -32.57 38.19
C PRO A 302 1.43 -32.27 39.23
N SER A 303 0.31 -31.71 38.79
CA SER A 303 -0.82 -31.45 39.68
C SER A 303 -1.41 -32.76 40.21
N LEU A 304 -1.34 -32.98 41.53
CA LEU A 304 -1.94 -34.14 42.21
C LEU A 304 -3.45 -33.99 42.48
N LEU A 305 -4.05 -32.83 42.18
CA LEU A 305 -5.45 -32.54 42.47
C LEU A 305 -6.36 -32.87 41.27
N PRO A 306 -7.37 -33.75 41.42
CA PRO A 306 -8.23 -34.22 40.32
C PRO A 306 -9.13 -33.13 39.69
N TYR A 307 -9.28 -31.97 40.32
CA TYR A 307 -9.99 -30.81 39.75
C TYR A 307 -9.09 -29.86 38.92
N ARG A 308 -7.76 -29.98 39.05
CA ARG A 308 -6.80 -29.32 38.13
C ARG A 308 -6.67 -30.16 36.85
N ARG A 309 -7.78 -30.34 36.12
CA ARG A 309 -7.76 -30.81 34.73
C ARG A 309 -7.46 -29.61 33.84
N ASP A 310 -6.23 -29.14 33.88
CA ASP A 310 -5.79 -28.13 32.94
C ASP A 310 -5.17 -28.84 31.75
N THR A 311 -6.00 -29.16 30.75
CA THR A 311 -5.58 -29.66 29.42
C THR A 311 -4.74 -28.63 28.65
N THR A 312 -4.47 -27.47 29.27
CA THR A 312 -3.70 -26.31 28.79
C THR A 312 -2.52 -25.97 29.74
N ALA A 313 -2.07 -26.93 30.57
CA ALA A 313 -1.03 -26.68 31.54
C ALA A 313 0.36 -26.61 30.89
N GLY A 314 0.89 -25.38 30.78
CA GLY A 314 2.33 -25.15 30.66
C GLY A 314 3.08 -25.54 31.94
N ILE A 315 4.35 -25.16 32.04
CA ILE A 315 5.20 -25.51 33.19
C ILE A 315 4.62 -24.92 34.48
N SER A 316 4.46 -25.73 35.52
CA SER A 316 3.74 -25.31 36.75
C SER A 316 4.35 -24.09 37.46
N GLY A 317 5.65 -23.87 37.33
CA GLY A 317 6.38 -22.78 37.95
C GLY A 317 6.27 -21.48 37.17
N GLU A 318 5.66 -21.47 35.99
CA GLU A 318 5.43 -20.25 35.22
C GLU A 318 4.17 -19.56 35.70
N TRP A 319 4.35 -18.38 36.26
CA TRP A 319 3.24 -17.52 36.62
C TRP A 319 2.90 -16.64 35.43
N VAL A 320 1.62 -16.51 35.12
CA VAL A 320 1.14 -15.76 33.94
C VAL A 320 0.59 -14.42 34.39
N GLN A 321 0.99 -13.35 33.71
CA GLN A 321 0.43 -12.03 33.96
C GLN A 321 -1.05 -12.04 33.57
N VAL A 322 -1.90 -11.44 34.41
CA VAL A 322 -3.28 -11.16 34.04
C VAL A 322 -3.28 -9.98 33.09
N ASP A 323 -3.99 -10.12 31.98
CA ASP A 323 -4.24 -9.00 31.09
C ASP A 323 -5.03 -7.94 31.87
N LEU A 324 -4.45 -6.75 32.01
CA LEU A 324 -5.05 -5.63 32.73
C LEU A 324 -5.98 -4.82 31.82
N ALA A 325 -5.97 -5.09 30.51
CA ALA A 325 -7.00 -4.58 29.64
C ALA A 325 -8.38 -5.11 30.09
N TYR A 326 -9.45 -4.40 29.71
CA TYR A 326 -10.83 -4.82 29.99
C TYR A 326 -11.22 -4.83 31.49
N ALA A 327 -10.62 -3.96 32.30
CA ALA A 327 -10.82 -3.88 33.76
C ALA A 327 -10.66 -5.23 34.50
N GLN A 328 -9.88 -6.15 33.92
CA GLN A 328 -9.56 -7.42 34.54
C GLN A 328 -8.51 -7.23 35.64
N ASN A 329 -8.57 -8.07 36.66
CA ASN A 329 -7.62 -8.07 37.77
C ASN A 329 -7.33 -9.51 38.21
N VAL A 330 -6.45 -9.69 39.20
CA VAL A 330 -6.06 -11.04 39.65
C VAL A 330 -7.24 -11.93 40.10
N ILE A 331 -8.34 -11.32 40.54
CA ILE A 331 -9.56 -12.00 41.01
C ILE A 331 -10.57 -12.22 39.86
N PHE A 332 -10.83 -11.18 39.07
CA PHE A 332 -11.79 -11.16 37.98
C PHE A 332 -11.05 -11.12 36.63
N ASN A 333 -10.89 -12.29 36.02
CA ASN A 333 -10.28 -12.43 34.70
C ASN A 333 -10.79 -13.68 34.00
N THR A 334 -10.50 -13.77 32.70
CA THR A 334 -10.86 -14.92 31.86
C THR A 334 -9.79 -16.01 31.85
N ASN A 335 -8.62 -15.79 32.47
CA ASN A 335 -7.51 -16.72 32.44
C ASN A 335 -7.78 -17.96 33.33
N PRO A 336 -7.86 -19.17 32.74
CA PRO A 336 -8.16 -20.39 33.49
C PRO A 336 -7.00 -20.83 34.41
N LYS A 337 -5.77 -20.34 34.18
CA LYS A 337 -4.62 -20.67 35.02
C LYS A 337 -4.75 -20.03 36.41
N ARG A 338 -4.46 -20.80 37.46
CA ARG A 338 -4.46 -20.30 38.85
C ARG A 338 -3.15 -19.61 39.25
N ASN A 339 -2.03 -20.00 38.65
CA ASN A 339 -0.72 -19.37 38.87
C ASN A 339 -0.65 -18.06 38.07
N LYS A 340 -1.22 -17.00 38.62
CA LYS A 340 -1.34 -15.71 37.94
C LYS A 340 -1.03 -14.54 38.87
N TYR A 341 -0.62 -13.43 38.28
CA TYR A 341 -0.26 -12.22 39.01
C TYR A 341 -0.70 -10.97 38.24
N GLU A 342 -0.87 -9.88 38.98
CA GLU A 342 -1.18 -8.55 38.46
C GLU A 342 0.03 -7.64 38.59
N ILE A 343 0.18 -6.70 37.64
CA ILE A 343 1.21 -5.67 37.62
C ILE A 343 0.57 -4.33 37.95
N GLU A 344 1.19 -3.56 38.85
CA GLU A 344 0.83 -2.18 39.14
C GLU A 344 2.01 -1.27 38.84
N THR A 345 1.78 -0.29 37.96
CA THR A 345 2.74 0.76 37.64
C THR A 345 2.79 1.81 38.77
N ARG A 346 4.01 2.19 39.16
CA ARG A 346 4.31 3.20 40.20
C ARG A 346 5.15 4.34 39.62
N ASP A 347 5.36 5.38 40.41
CA ASP A 347 6.25 6.48 40.04
C ASP A 347 7.66 5.98 39.63
N GLY A 348 8.27 6.69 38.66
CA GLY A 348 9.53 6.27 38.04
C GLY A 348 9.44 4.97 37.23
N ASN A 349 8.25 4.62 36.74
CA ASN A 349 7.96 3.42 35.94
C ASN A 349 8.43 2.13 36.67
N ARG A 350 8.30 2.13 38.00
CA ARG A 350 8.54 0.96 38.84
C ARG A 350 7.31 0.06 38.81
N VAL A 351 7.51 -1.21 39.16
CA VAL A 351 6.45 -2.21 39.14
C VAL A 351 6.27 -2.82 40.51
N ARG A 352 5.01 -2.91 40.94
CA ARG A 352 4.58 -3.74 42.04
C ARG A 352 3.79 -4.93 41.50
N ILE A 353 4.18 -6.12 41.92
CA ILE A 353 3.49 -7.37 41.58
C ILE A 353 2.52 -7.71 42.70
N ILE A 354 1.30 -8.05 42.34
CA ILE A 354 0.20 -8.39 43.25
C ILE A 354 -0.20 -9.83 42.98
N PHE A 355 -0.23 -10.64 44.05
CA PHE A 355 -0.63 -12.04 43.98
C PHE A 355 -2.04 -12.26 44.51
N GLY A 356 -2.61 -13.43 44.21
CA GLY A 356 -3.96 -13.82 44.62
C GLY A 356 -4.12 -14.17 46.10
N ASP A 357 -5.36 -14.56 46.44
CA ASP A 357 -5.80 -14.85 47.79
C ASP A 357 -5.91 -16.35 48.13
N GLY A 358 -5.69 -17.23 47.15
CA GLY A 358 -5.82 -18.68 47.31
C GLY A 358 -7.16 -19.27 46.84
N GLU A 359 -8.17 -18.44 46.56
CA GLU A 359 -9.49 -18.89 46.08
C GLU A 359 -9.51 -18.86 44.54
N PHE A 360 -9.33 -17.68 43.94
CA PHE A 360 -9.38 -17.48 42.48
C PHE A 360 -8.01 -17.56 41.80
N ALA A 361 -6.95 -17.37 42.57
CA ALA A 361 -5.55 -17.48 42.15
C ALA A 361 -4.72 -18.09 43.28
N ASP A 362 -3.64 -18.78 42.94
CA ASP A 362 -2.79 -19.45 43.93
C ASP A 362 -2.02 -18.43 44.80
N VAL A 363 -1.80 -18.75 46.07
CA VAL A 363 -0.93 -17.98 46.97
C VAL A 363 0.53 -18.30 46.63
N PRO A 364 1.42 -17.30 46.50
CA PRO A 364 2.82 -17.53 46.12
C PRO A 364 3.53 -18.31 47.22
N SER A 365 4.12 -19.45 46.85
CA SER A 365 4.82 -20.37 47.76
C SER A 365 6.16 -20.78 47.19
N GLY A 366 7.22 -20.70 47.99
CA GLY A 366 8.58 -21.05 47.58
C GLY A 366 9.39 -19.86 47.09
N THR A 367 10.41 -20.13 46.26
CA THR A 367 11.35 -19.11 45.78
C THR A 367 11.02 -18.69 44.36
N PHE A 368 10.96 -17.38 44.12
CA PHE A 368 10.60 -16.80 42.86
C PHE A 368 11.74 -15.98 42.28
N ASP A 369 11.94 -16.12 40.98
CA ASP A 369 12.78 -15.27 40.15
C ASP A 369 11.89 -14.33 39.33
N PHE A 370 12.09 -13.04 39.53
CA PHE A 370 11.46 -11.94 38.82
C PHE A 370 12.43 -11.42 37.78
N TRP A 371 12.06 -11.53 36.52
CA TRP A 371 12.84 -11.03 35.39
C TRP A 371 12.18 -9.76 34.88
N VAL A 372 12.93 -8.66 34.87
CA VAL A 372 12.46 -7.37 34.36
C VAL A 372 13.50 -6.75 33.46
N ARG A 373 13.05 -6.11 32.38
CA ARG A 373 13.94 -5.30 31.53
C ARG A 373 13.79 -3.83 31.87
N SER A 374 14.92 -3.14 32.06
CA SER A 374 14.96 -1.70 32.20
C SER A 374 15.30 -1.04 30.87
N SER A 375 14.41 -0.18 30.35
CA SER A 375 14.56 0.54 29.07
C SER A 375 14.71 2.05 29.27
N LEU A 376 15.01 2.80 28.20
CA LEU A 376 15.01 4.26 28.25
C LEU A 376 13.57 4.78 28.13
N ASP A 377 13.21 5.72 28.98
CA ASP A 377 11.92 6.42 28.98
C ASP A 377 11.93 7.61 28.00
N GLN A 378 12.17 7.34 26.72
CA GLN A 378 12.28 8.37 25.67
C GLN A 378 11.91 7.80 24.30
N ASP A 379 11.26 8.59 23.45
CA ASP A 379 11.02 8.25 22.04
C ASP A 379 12.33 8.40 21.25
N ILE A 380 12.94 7.29 20.83
CA ILE A 380 14.25 7.27 20.18
C ILE A 380 14.22 6.41 18.91
N ILE A 381 14.88 6.87 17.86
CA ILE A 381 15.05 6.08 16.65
C ILE A 381 16.47 5.55 16.65
N VAL A 382 16.64 4.25 16.52
CA VAL A 382 17.96 3.63 16.34
C VAL A 382 18.16 3.43 14.84
N PRO A 383 18.93 4.28 14.16
CA PRO A 383 19.15 4.14 12.72
C PRO A 383 20.00 2.90 12.43
N GLN A 384 19.90 2.39 11.21
CA GLN A 384 20.64 1.21 10.77
C GLN A 384 22.16 1.38 10.94
N SER A 385 22.66 2.60 10.71
CA SER A 385 24.07 2.98 10.84
C SER A 385 24.62 2.87 12.26
N SER A 386 23.76 2.86 13.29
CA SER A 386 24.17 2.73 14.68
C SER A 386 24.58 1.30 15.08
N VAL A 387 24.18 0.29 14.30
CA VAL A 387 24.46 -1.13 14.59
C VAL A 387 24.92 -1.82 13.31
N VAL A 388 26.24 -1.76 13.06
CA VAL A 388 26.88 -2.34 11.87
C VAL A 388 28.04 -3.23 12.30
N ASN A 389 28.02 -4.50 11.88
CA ASN A 389 29.03 -5.52 12.15
C ASN A 389 29.45 -5.61 13.62
N VAL A 390 28.47 -5.52 14.53
CA VAL A 390 28.71 -5.66 15.96
C VAL A 390 29.07 -7.12 16.27
N PRO A 391 30.17 -7.40 16.98
CA PRO A 391 30.59 -8.78 17.27
C PRO A 391 29.86 -9.36 18.48
N ALA A 392 29.45 -10.62 18.40
CA ALA A 392 28.97 -11.44 19.50
C ALA A 392 29.62 -12.82 19.49
N LYS A 393 29.65 -13.48 20.66
CA LYS A 393 30.33 -14.76 20.85
C LYS A 393 29.51 -15.69 21.73
N PHE A 394 29.45 -16.96 21.35
CA PHE A 394 28.90 -18.05 22.14
C PHE A 394 29.96 -19.13 22.34
N SER A 395 29.94 -19.75 23.52
CA SER A 395 30.73 -20.96 23.78
C SER A 395 29.84 -22.18 23.59
N TYR A 396 30.35 -23.24 22.97
CA TYR A 396 29.64 -24.50 22.78
C TYR A 396 30.58 -25.69 22.95
N VAL A 397 30.04 -26.91 23.02
CA VAL A 397 30.84 -28.14 23.17
C VAL A 397 30.84 -28.90 21.84
N ASP A 398 32.03 -29.24 21.33
CA ASP A 398 32.16 -30.02 20.10
C ASP A 398 31.83 -31.52 20.31
N THR A 399 31.79 -32.27 19.21
CA THR A 399 31.54 -33.73 19.23
C THR A 399 32.55 -34.51 20.08
N PHE A 400 33.73 -33.94 20.37
CA PHE A 400 34.79 -34.54 21.17
C PHE A 400 34.78 -34.07 22.63
N GLY A 401 33.77 -33.30 23.05
CA GLY A 401 33.63 -32.81 24.42
C GLY A 401 34.53 -31.60 24.77
N ARG A 402 35.11 -30.91 23.78
CA ARG A 402 35.95 -29.72 24.00
C ARG A 402 35.12 -28.45 23.85
N THR A 403 35.39 -27.46 24.68
CA THR A 403 34.75 -26.14 24.57
C THR A 403 35.35 -25.36 23.39
N GLN A 404 34.49 -24.99 22.45
CA GLN A 404 34.80 -24.16 21.28
C GLN A 404 34.08 -22.82 21.37
N THR A 405 34.52 -21.84 20.60
CA THR A 405 33.89 -20.52 20.52
C THR A 405 33.36 -20.27 19.12
N PHE A 406 32.06 -20.00 19.03
CA PHE A 406 31.40 -19.46 17.84
C PHE A 406 31.39 -17.94 17.94
N SER A 407 32.00 -17.25 16.98
CA SER A 407 31.99 -15.78 16.90
C SER A 407 31.28 -15.35 15.63
N PHE A 408 30.34 -14.42 15.76
CA PHE A 408 29.57 -13.89 14.64
C PHE A 408 29.47 -12.36 14.73
N THR A 409 29.23 -11.71 13.59
CA THR A 409 28.89 -10.29 13.54
C THR A 409 27.48 -10.13 13.03
N PHE A 410 26.78 -9.10 13.49
CA PHE A 410 25.42 -8.80 13.06
C PHE A 410 25.22 -7.30 12.79
N SER A 411 24.21 -6.98 11.99
CA SER A 411 23.83 -5.60 11.63
C SER A 411 22.32 -5.45 11.60
N LEU A 412 21.82 -4.23 11.83
CA LEU A 412 20.40 -3.93 11.62
C LEU A 412 20.03 -4.00 10.13
N ILE A 413 18.84 -4.50 9.83
CA ILE A 413 18.28 -4.48 8.47
C ILE A 413 17.48 -3.19 8.20
N ASN A 414 16.76 -2.71 9.22
CA ASN A 414 15.96 -1.48 9.18
C ASN A 414 16.20 -0.67 10.45
N SER A 415 15.91 0.63 10.42
CA SER A 415 15.92 1.46 11.64
C SER A 415 14.84 1.03 12.62
N LEU A 416 15.15 0.97 13.92
CA LEU A 416 14.16 0.67 14.96
C LEU A 416 13.41 1.96 15.35
N GLN A 417 12.09 1.94 15.18
CA GLN A 417 11.19 3.09 15.41
C GLN A 417 9.97 2.76 16.27
N ASN A 418 9.90 1.53 16.81
CA ASN A 418 8.75 0.99 17.53
C ASN A 418 8.84 1.14 19.06
N ASN A 419 9.63 2.10 19.51
CA ASN A 419 9.77 2.40 20.94
C ASN A 419 8.80 3.52 21.33
N SER A 420 8.49 3.62 22.62
CA SER A 420 7.68 4.73 23.14
C SER A 420 8.14 5.08 24.55
N ALA A 421 8.14 6.38 24.87
CA ALA A 421 8.20 6.85 26.24
C ALA A 421 6.95 6.40 27.03
N ALA A 422 7.06 6.44 28.35
CA ALA A 422 5.95 6.25 29.28
C ALA A 422 4.84 7.28 28.99
N GLU A 423 3.62 6.90 29.32
CA GLU A 423 2.48 7.77 29.15
C GLU A 423 2.63 9.08 29.94
N THR A 424 2.24 10.18 29.31
CA THR A 424 2.31 11.50 29.95
C THR A 424 1.17 11.69 30.95
N LEU A 425 1.41 12.47 32.01
CA LEU A 425 0.39 12.74 33.03
C LEU A 425 -0.88 13.38 32.46
N GLU A 426 -0.72 14.26 31.48
CA GLU A 426 -1.86 14.95 30.87
C GLU A 426 -2.70 14.00 30.02
N HIS A 427 -2.06 13.07 29.31
CA HIS A 427 -2.77 12.03 28.59
C HIS A 427 -3.60 11.16 29.54
N ILE A 428 -2.99 10.69 30.65
CA ILE A 428 -3.71 9.89 31.67
C ILE A 428 -4.93 10.63 32.20
N ARG A 429 -4.80 11.94 32.47
CA ARG A 429 -5.90 12.76 33.02
C ARG A 429 -7.11 12.87 32.09
N VAL A 430 -6.87 12.92 30.79
CA VAL A 430 -7.94 13.04 29.77
C VAL A 430 -8.49 11.66 29.41
N THR A 431 -7.61 10.69 29.21
CA THR A 431 -7.95 9.37 28.67
C THR A 431 -8.58 8.46 29.72
N ALA A 432 -8.08 8.42 30.98
CA ALA A 432 -8.60 7.50 31.99
C ALA A 432 -10.11 7.69 32.27
N PRO A 433 -10.64 8.91 32.45
CA PRO A 433 -12.09 9.12 32.59
C PRO A 433 -12.87 8.77 31.32
N ALA A 434 -12.31 9.00 30.14
CA ALA A 434 -12.96 8.73 28.85
C ALA A 434 -13.06 7.22 28.56
N VAL A 435 -12.03 6.45 28.90
CA VAL A 435 -12.07 4.98 28.83
C VAL A 435 -13.06 4.43 29.84
N TYR A 436 -13.06 4.94 31.09
CA TYR A 436 -14.03 4.55 32.10
C TYR A 436 -15.49 4.81 31.65
N TYR A 437 -15.74 5.90 30.93
CA TYR A 437 -17.05 6.21 30.35
C TYR A 437 -17.54 5.13 29.38
N SER A 438 -16.64 4.57 28.55
CA SER A 438 -16.98 3.52 27.57
C SER A 438 -17.22 2.13 28.18
N GLN A 439 -16.89 1.91 29.46
CA GLN A 439 -17.10 0.62 30.17
C GLN A 439 -16.48 -0.59 29.43
N ASP A 440 -15.23 -0.42 28.98
CA ASP A 440 -14.43 -1.42 28.25
C ASP A 440 -15.01 -1.89 26.90
N ARG A 441 -16.00 -1.18 26.35
CA ARG A 441 -16.65 -1.55 25.08
C ARG A 441 -16.97 -0.33 24.23
N MET A 442 -16.81 -0.46 22.93
CA MET A 442 -17.20 0.59 21.98
C MET A 442 -18.64 0.37 21.54
N VAL A 443 -19.54 1.27 21.95
CA VAL A 443 -20.98 1.16 21.68
C VAL A 443 -21.49 2.37 20.90
N ASN A 444 -21.24 3.56 21.43
CA ASN A 444 -21.64 4.81 20.82
C ASN A 444 -20.51 5.34 19.91
N GLY A 445 -20.82 6.29 19.02
CA GLY A 445 -19.83 6.86 18.10
C GLY A 445 -18.67 7.58 18.80
N GLN A 446 -18.87 8.08 20.02
CA GLN A 446 -17.81 8.72 20.81
C GLN A 446 -16.85 7.68 21.41
N ASP A 447 -17.33 6.49 21.78
CA ASP A 447 -16.49 5.42 22.33
C ASP A 447 -15.45 4.97 21.31
N TYR A 448 -15.82 4.89 20.03
CA TYR A 448 -14.86 4.61 18.94
C TYR A 448 -13.81 5.71 18.74
N ASN A 449 -14.05 6.92 19.28
CA ASN A 449 -13.08 8.02 19.26
C ASN A 449 -12.19 8.06 20.51
N SER A 450 -12.67 7.56 21.65
CA SER A 450 -11.96 7.65 22.94
C SER A 450 -11.33 6.35 23.41
N PHE A 451 -11.93 5.18 23.14
CA PHE A 451 -11.46 3.90 23.65
C PHE A 451 -10.10 3.51 23.08
N MET A 452 -9.91 3.69 21.77
CA MET A 452 -8.64 3.37 21.11
C MET A 452 -7.48 4.28 21.58
N LEU A 453 -7.76 5.49 22.06
CA LEU A 453 -6.75 6.39 22.63
C LEU A 453 -6.17 5.88 23.96
N GLN A 454 -6.67 4.76 24.51
CA GLN A 454 -6.02 4.11 25.64
C GLN A 454 -4.55 3.76 25.34
N ASP A 455 -4.24 3.37 24.09
CA ASP A 455 -2.86 3.13 23.66
C ASP A 455 -2.17 4.46 23.30
N SER A 456 -1.15 4.80 24.09
CA SER A 456 -0.37 6.04 23.96
C SER A 456 0.44 6.15 22.65
N SER A 457 0.56 5.07 21.87
CA SER A 457 1.17 5.09 20.53
C SER A 457 0.29 5.75 19.48
N ILE A 458 -1.02 5.88 19.72
CA ILE A 458 -1.94 6.60 18.83
C ILE A 458 -1.96 8.07 19.25
N ILE A 459 -1.51 8.98 18.38
CA ILE A 459 -1.45 10.41 18.73
C ILE A 459 -2.79 11.12 18.50
N LYS A 460 -3.51 10.71 17.46
CA LYS A 460 -4.78 11.30 17.04
C LYS A 460 -5.56 10.24 16.28
N LEU A 461 -6.88 10.22 16.48
CA LEU A 461 -7.78 9.36 15.73
C LEU A 461 -9.13 10.03 15.53
N ARG A 462 -9.82 9.63 14.46
CA ARG A 462 -11.19 10.02 14.15
C ARG A 462 -11.92 8.84 13.54
N SER A 463 -13.07 8.52 14.11
CA SER A 463 -13.95 7.44 13.68
C SER A 463 -15.18 7.99 12.98
N ILE A 464 -15.47 7.47 11.79
CA ILE A 464 -16.60 7.84 10.93
C ILE A 464 -17.48 6.60 10.76
N ASN A 465 -18.77 6.71 11.06
CA ASN A 465 -19.70 5.59 10.90
C ASN A 465 -20.37 5.64 9.52
N ARG A 466 -20.32 4.53 8.79
CA ARG A 466 -21.06 4.25 7.56
C ARG A 466 -21.98 3.05 7.79
N THR A 467 -23.21 3.12 7.32
CA THR A 467 -24.14 1.97 7.39
C THR A 467 -24.14 1.23 6.06
N PHE A 468 -23.97 -0.09 6.11
CA PHE A 468 -24.01 -0.96 4.94
C PHE A 468 -25.04 -2.07 5.14
N ALA A 469 -25.75 -2.47 4.07
CA ALA A 469 -26.71 -3.57 4.12
C ALA A 469 -26.31 -4.63 3.09
N GLY A 470 -26.31 -5.91 3.49
CA GLY A 470 -26.05 -7.02 2.57
C GLY A 470 -24.75 -7.79 2.78
N ASP A 471 -24.07 -7.66 3.93
CA ASP A 471 -22.85 -8.43 4.22
C ASP A 471 -22.92 -9.18 5.56
N SER A 472 -22.28 -10.35 5.62
CA SER A 472 -22.51 -11.32 6.70
C SER A 472 -21.73 -11.03 7.98
N LYS A 473 -22.43 -11.16 9.11
CA LYS A 473 -21.90 -10.95 10.48
C LYS A 473 -20.84 -11.97 10.90
N TYR A 474 -20.78 -13.13 10.26
CA TYR A 474 -19.88 -14.22 10.65
C TYR A 474 -18.57 -14.24 9.85
N ILE A 475 -18.33 -13.19 9.07
CA ILE A 475 -17.35 -13.13 7.98
C ILE A 475 -16.64 -11.77 8.02
N ASN A 476 -15.34 -11.74 7.67
CA ASN A 476 -14.64 -10.48 7.47
C ASN A 476 -15.18 -9.81 6.19
N TRP A 477 -15.49 -8.53 6.30
CA TRP A 477 -16.32 -7.75 5.37
C TRP A 477 -15.69 -7.46 4.00
N HIS A 478 -16.55 -7.35 2.97
CA HIS A 478 -16.24 -7.00 1.58
C HIS A 478 -16.05 -5.49 1.39
N ASP A 479 -14.81 -5.10 1.13
CA ASP A 479 -14.43 -3.70 0.92
C ASP A 479 -14.82 -3.14 -0.47
N PRO A 480 -15.67 -2.10 -0.56
CA PRO A 480 -16.00 -1.39 -1.80
C PRO A 480 -14.85 -0.50 -2.31
N SER A 481 -13.72 -0.40 -1.59
CA SER A 481 -12.49 0.26 -2.08
C SER A 481 -11.74 -0.55 -3.14
N THR A 482 -12.22 -1.74 -3.51
CA THR A 482 -11.68 -2.64 -4.55
C THR A 482 -10.33 -3.30 -4.24
N THR A 483 -9.80 -3.14 -3.03
CA THR A 483 -8.40 -3.52 -2.74
C THR A 483 -8.22 -4.97 -2.22
N TYR A 484 -9.25 -5.63 -1.67
CA TYR A 484 -9.02 -6.82 -0.82
C TYR A 484 -9.88 -8.10 -1.01
N GLU A 485 -10.93 -8.17 -1.87
CA GLU A 485 -11.82 -9.38 -1.93
C GLU A 485 -12.38 -9.77 -3.33
N ASN A 486 -13.11 -10.89 -3.40
CA ASN A 486 -13.76 -11.46 -4.60
C ASN A 486 -14.75 -10.49 -5.24
N VAL A 487 -14.39 -9.88 -6.36
CA VAL A 487 -15.22 -8.88 -7.04
C VAL A 487 -16.11 -9.53 -8.11
N LYS A 488 -17.42 -9.23 -8.08
CA LYS A 488 -18.36 -9.53 -9.17
C LYS A 488 -18.81 -8.23 -9.82
N MET A 489 -18.49 -8.02 -11.08
CA MET A 489 -18.90 -6.84 -11.85
C MET A 489 -19.67 -7.26 -13.08
N PHE A 490 -20.70 -6.51 -13.45
CA PHE A 490 -21.45 -6.73 -14.69
C PHE A 490 -21.37 -5.48 -15.53
N THR A 491 -21.18 -5.66 -16.83
CA THR A 491 -21.19 -4.56 -17.80
C THR A 491 -21.94 -4.97 -19.07
N ASP A 492 -22.47 -3.99 -19.79
CA ASP A 492 -23.17 -4.10 -21.06
C ASP A 492 -22.33 -3.67 -22.28
N ASP A 493 -21.14 -3.09 -22.05
CA ASP A 493 -20.23 -2.58 -23.09
C ASP A 493 -19.11 -3.57 -23.49
N GLY A 494 -19.24 -4.84 -23.11
CA GLY A 494 -18.20 -5.85 -23.33
C GLY A 494 -17.95 -6.12 -24.81
N ALA A 495 -16.69 -6.09 -25.24
CA ALA A 495 -16.27 -6.49 -26.58
C ALA A 495 -15.34 -7.70 -26.51
N ILE A 496 -15.62 -8.74 -27.29
CA ILE A 496 -14.80 -9.95 -27.40
C ILE A 496 -14.33 -10.12 -28.84
N TYR A 497 -13.02 -10.21 -29.06
CA TYR A 497 -12.44 -10.30 -30.40
C TYR A 497 -11.11 -11.06 -30.41
N PHE A 498 -10.76 -11.59 -31.59
CA PHE A 498 -9.43 -12.15 -31.80
C PHE A 498 -8.44 -11.03 -32.15
N GLN A 499 -7.33 -10.98 -31.42
CA GLN A 499 -6.20 -10.13 -31.75
C GLN A 499 -5.05 -11.01 -32.26
N GLU A 500 -4.57 -10.72 -33.46
CA GLU A 500 -3.34 -11.32 -33.99
C GLU A 500 -2.18 -10.33 -33.82
N LYS A 501 -1.07 -10.80 -33.23
CA LYS A 501 0.10 -9.98 -32.89
C LYS A 501 1.37 -10.76 -33.12
N VAL A 502 2.43 -10.08 -33.52
CA VAL A 502 3.78 -10.67 -33.58
C VAL A 502 4.52 -10.36 -32.29
N GLU A 503 4.78 -11.39 -31.49
CA GLU A 503 5.57 -11.30 -30.26
C GLU A 503 7.03 -11.64 -30.57
N THR A 504 7.95 -10.77 -30.14
CA THR A 504 9.38 -10.89 -30.45
C THR A 504 10.17 -11.17 -29.18
N VAL A 505 10.95 -12.24 -29.18
CA VAL A 505 11.87 -12.59 -28.09
C VAL A 505 13.27 -12.70 -28.64
N THR A 506 14.24 -12.04 -28.01
CA THR A 506 15.66 -12.20 -28.33
C THR A 506 16.29 -13.16 -27.34
N THR A 507 16.92 -14.23 -27.83
CA THR A 507 17.62 -15.20 -26.97
C THR A 507 18.94 -14.60 -26.47
N PRO A 508 19.44 -15.02 -25.30
CA PRO A 508 20.87 -14.86 -25.00
C PRO A 508 21.71 -15.68 -25.99
N ALA A 509 23.03 -15.48 -25.97
CA ALA A 509 23.95 -16.25 -26.80
C ALA A 509 23.87 -17.74 -26.45
N VAL A 510 23.41 -18.57 -27.39
CA VAL A 510 23.28 -20.02 -27.21
C VAL A 510 24.56 -20.76 -27.62
N ALA A 511 24.90 -21.84 -26.90
CA ALA A 511 26.10 -22.63 -27.17
C ALA A 511 25.91 -23.59 -28.37
N SER A 512 24.67 -23.96 -28.72
CA SER A 512 24.36 -24.83 -29.87
C SER A 512 22.97 -24.59 -30.46
N LEU A 513 22.76 -25.00 -31.72
CA LEU A 513 21.44 -24.97 -32.36
C LEU A 513 20.43 -25.92 -31.69
N ASN A 514 20.89 -27.01 -31.10
CA ASN A 514 20.01 -27.90 -30.34
C ASN A 514 19.48 -27.21 -29.08
N GLU A 515 20.33 -26.47 -28.38
CA GLU A 515 19.93 -25.65 -27.22
C GLU A 515 18.92 -24.57 -27.63
N LEU A 516 19.10 -23.92 -28.78
CA LEU A 516 18.10 -23.00 -29.34
C LEU A 516 16.73 -23.67 -29.49
N ILE A 517 16.71 -24.85 -30.13
CA ILE A 517 15.47 -25.59 -30.41
C ILE A 517 14.80 -26.05 -29.11
N THR A 518 15.52 -26.72 -28.21
CA THR A 518 14.91 -27.32 -27.02
C THR A 518 14.57 -26.30 -25.94
N THR A 519 15.39 -25.26 -25.78
CA THR A 519 15.26 -24.31 -24.66
C THR A 519 14.41 -23.10 -25.02
N TYR A 520 14.41 -22.66 -26.29
CA TYR A 520 13.77 -21.40 -26.69
C TYR A 520 12.63 -21.58 -27.70
N ILE A 521 12.66 -22.61 -28.56
CA ILE A 521 11.62 -22.80 -29.59
C ILE A 521 10.54 -23.79 -29.15
N GLU A 522 10.92 -24.98 -28.68
CA GLU A 522 9.97 -26.02 -28.22
C GLU A 522 9.02 -25.51 -27.13
N PRO A 523 9.45 -24.72 -26.12
CA PRO A 523 8.52 -24.17 -25.13
C PRO A 523 7.46 -23.25 -25.73
N LEU A 524 7.75 -22.57 -26.86
CA LEU A 524 6.76 -21.73 -27.54
C LEU A 524 5.60 -22.55 -28.10
N LEU A 525 5.82 -23.82 -28.48
CA LEU A 525 4.74 -24.70 -28.93
C LEU A 525 3.74 -25.02 -27.81
N SER A 526 4.17 -24.90 -26.54
CA SER A 526 3.28 -25.04 -25.39
C SER A 526 2.55 -23.74 -25.02
N SER A 527 2.83 -22.63 -25.72
CA SER A 527 2.15 -21.36 -25.45
C SER A 527 0.71 -21.38 -25.92
N THR A 528 -0.15 -20.72 -25.14
CA THR A 528 -1.57 -20.54 -25.48
C THR A 528 -1.76 -19.81 -26.81
N ASP A 529 -0.84 -18.90 -27.15
CA ASP A 529 -0.86 -18.11 -28.37
C ASP A 529 -0.81 -18.95 -29.66
N ILE A 530 0.11 -19.92 -29.76
CA ILE A 530 0.20 -20.82 -30.93
C ILE A 530 -0.95 -21.83 -30.88
N PHE A 531 -1.29 -22.31 -29.69
CA PHE A 531 -2.38 -23.24 -29.49
C PHE A 531 -3.70 -22.68 -30.02
N MET A 532 -4.04 -21.42 -29.68
CA MET A 532 -5.21 -20.71 -30.19
C MET A 532 -5.13 -20.47 -31.70
N TYR A 533 -3.93 -20.23 -32.25
CA TYR A 533 -3.76 -20.09 -33.70
C TYR A 533 -4.13 -21.39 -34.42
N VAL A 534 -3.54 -22.52 -34.03
CA VAL A 534 -3.73 -23.82 -34.70
C VAL A 534 -5.16 -24.36 -34.51
N SER A 535 -5.73 -24.24 -33.32
CA SER A 535 -7.12 -24.66 -33.06
C SER A 535 -8.12 -23.84 -33.87
N SER A 536 -7.85 -22.55 -34.12
CA SER A 536 -8.67 -21.69 -34.98
C SER A 536 -8.72 -22.17 -36.44
N TYR A 537 -7.79 -23.01 -36.90
CA TYR A 537 -7.84 -23.61 -38.24
C TYR A 537 -8.47 -25.02 -38.27
N GLY A 538 -9.14 -25.44 -37.19
CA GLY A 538 -9.92 -26.69 -37.14
C GLY A 538 -9.07 -27.95 -36.89
N VAL A 539 -7.84 -27.78 -36.39
CA VAL A 539 -6.99 -28.91 -35.99
C VAL A 539 -7.42 -29.41 -34.62
N SER A 540 -7.67 -30.72 -34.51
CA SER A 540 -8.01 -31.34 -33.23
C SER A 540 -6.89 -31.15 -32.22
N ILE A 541 -7.25 -30.87 -30.97
CA ILE A 541 -6.32 -30.53 -29.91
C ILE A 541 -5.42 -31.72 -29.55
N THR A 542 -5.90 -32.95 -29.73
CA THR A 542 -5.12 -34.19 -29.54
C THR A 542 -3.99 -34.36 -30.54
N ASP A 543 -4.10 -33.71 -31.70
CA ASP A 543 -3.24 -33.96 -32.84
C ASP A 543 -2.08 -32.96 -32.93
N PHE A 544 -2.17 -31.85 -32.19
CA PHE A 544 -1.12 -30.83 -32.11
C PHE A 544 -0.01 -31.25 -31.13
N ARG A 545 1.19 -31.49 -31.65
CA ARG A 545 2.36 -31.89 -30.85
C ARG A 545 3.09 -30.67 -30.27
N ARG A 546 3.42 -30.74 -28.98
CA ARG A 546 4.16 -29.69 -28.26
C ARG A 546 5.68 -29.86 -28.30
N THR A 547 6.17 -30.88 -29.00
CA THR A 547 7.59 -31.15 -29.22
C THR A 547 7.82 -31.50 -30.68
N PHE A 548 8.99 -31.14 -31.20
CA PHE A 548 9.36 -31.51 -32.57
C PHE A 548 9.80 -32.97 -32.63
N ASN A 549 9.43 -33.66 -33.70
CA ASN A 549 9.96 -34.97 -34.01
C ASN A 549 11.39 -34.88 -34.56
N GLN A 550 12.06 -36.03 -34.71
CA GLN A 550 13.46 -36.05 -35.14
C GLN A 550 13.69 -35.50 -36.55
N ASP A 551 12.73 -35.68 -37.45
CA ASP A 551 12.80 -35.18 -38.83
C ASP A 551 12.63 -33.65 -38.87
N GLU A 552 11.68 -33.11 -38.09
CA GLU A 552 11.46 -31.68 -37.90
C GLU A 552 12.68 -30.98 -37.27
N LYS A 553 13.30 -31.59 -36.26
CA LYS A 553 14.55 -31.08 -35.67
C LYS A 553 15.68 -31.04 -36.71
N THR A 554 15.76 -32.06 -37.55
CA THR A 554 16.75 -32.11 -38.64
C THR A 554 16.49 -31.03 -39.70
N GLN A 555 15.22 -30.75 -40.02
CA GLN A 555 14.82 -29.63 -40.89
C GLN A 555 15.16 -28.26 -40.28
N LEU A 556 14.98 -28.08 -38.98
CA LEU A 556 15.34 -26.83 -38.29
C LEU A 556 16.84 -26.57 -38.30
N VAL A 557 17.64 -27.60 -37.97
CA VAL A 557 19.11 -27.49 -37.99
C VAL A 557 19.63 -27.24 -39.41
N SER A 558 19.08 -27.93 -40.41
CA SER A 558 19.47 -27.71 -41.82
C SER A 558 19.03 -26.35 -42.35
N GLY A 559 17.84 -25.87 -42.00
CA GLY A 559 17.38 -24.52 -42.37
C GLY A 559 18.23 -23.40 -41.78
N LEU A 560 18.79 -23.61 -40.57
CA LEU A 560 19.67 -22.66 -39.88
C LEU A 560 21.16 -22.76 -40.30
N THR A 561 21.51 -23.72 -41.17
CA THR A 561 22.85 -23.86 -41.78
C THR A 561 22.84 -23.37 -43.25
N PRO A 562 23.96 -22.82 -43.77
CA PRO A 562 24.00 -21.60 -44.61
C PRO A 562 23.54 -21.82 -46.07
N PRO A 563 23.35 -20.78 -46.93
CA PRO A 563 23.14 -19.32 -46.76
C PRO A 563 21.66 -18.89 -47.06
N PRO A 564 21.25 -17.62 -46.78
CA PRO A 564 22.03 -16.41 -46.47
C PRO A 564 22.18 -16.08 -44.98
N THR A 565 23.31 -15.48 -44.59
CA THR A 565 23.60 -14.99 -43.23
C THR A 565 23.26 -13.49 -43.13
N PRO A 566 22.56 -13.01 -42.08
CA PRO A 566 22.00 -13.77 -40.97
C PRO A 566 20.94 -14.79 -41.40
N SER A 567 21.05 -16.02 -40.87
CA SER A 567 20.11 -17.11 -41.19
C SER A 567 18.71 -16.73 -40.75
N ASN A 568 17.77 -16.68 -41.70
CA ASN A 568 16.36 -16.39 -41.47
C ASN A 568 15.51 -17.55 -41.98
N ILE A 569 14.78 -18.20 -41.07
CA ILE A 569 13.87 -19.28 -41.39
C ILE A 569 12.45 -18.99 -40.90
N GLN A 570 11.49 -19.58 -41.60
CA GLN A 570 10.07 -19.48 -41.32
C GLN A 570 9.49 -20.88 -41.15
N LEU A 571 8.70 -21.06 -40.10
CA LEU A 571 8.05 -22.33 -39.78
C LEU A 571 6.57 -22.26 -40.16
N TYR A 572 6.14 -23.21 -40.97
CA TYR A 572 4.76 -23.40 -41.41
C TYR A 572 4.20 -24.68 -40.81
N TYR A 573 2.93 -24.63 -40.39
CA TYR A 573 2.22 -25.79 -39.85
C TYR A 573 1.30 -26.39 -40.92
N ASN A 574 1.43 -27.70 -41.16
CA ASN A 574 0.60 -28.43 -42.11
C ASN A 574 -0.61 -29.05 -41.41
N LEU A 575 -1.81 -28.64 -41.84
CA LEU A 575 -3.11 -29.04 -41.29
C LEU A 575 -3.48 -30.49 -41.62
N ALA A 576 -2.95 -31.07 -42.70
CA ALA A 576 -3.28 -32.43 -43.13
C ALA A 576 -2.37 -33.51 -42.51
N THR A 577 -1.13 -33.15 -42.17
CA THR A 577 -0.11 -34.08 -41.66
C THR A 577 0.34 -33.78 -40.23
N ASN A 578 -0.19 -32.73 -39.61
CA ASN A 578 0.13 -32.31 -38.22
C ASN A 578 1.64 -32.20 -37.95
N SER A 579 2.35 -31.63 -38.92
CA SER A 579 3.81 -31.56 -38.95
C SER A 579 4.29 -30.15 -39.29
N TRP A 580 5.45 -29.80 -38.73
CA TRP A 580 6.11 -28.52 -38.97
C TRP A 580 7.06 -28.60 -40.15
N PHE A 581 7.03 -27.58 -41.01
CA PHE A 581 7.93 -27.46 -42.15
C PHE A 581 8.72 -26.16 -42.07
N VAL A 582 10.01 -26.26 -42.37
CA VAL A 582 10.94 -25.13 -42.35
C VAL A 582 11.20 -24.66 -43.77
N VAL A 583 11.04 -23.36 -43.99
CA VAL A 583 11.35 -22.70 -45.26
C VAL A 583 12.37 -21.59 -44.99
N GLN A 584 13.45 -21.53 -45.75
CA GLN A 584 14.39 -20.42 -45.65
C GLN A 584 13.72 -19.17 -46.23
N ALA A 585 13.94 -18.01 -45.61
CA ALA A 585 13.31 -16.75 -46.06
C ALA A 585 13.73 -16.35 -47.49
N SER A 586 14.82 -16.89 -48.02
CA SER A 586 15.25 -16.73 -49.41
C SER A 586 14.48 -17.58 -50.42
N ASP A 587 13.77 -18.61 -49.97
CA ASP A 587 13.09 -19.57 -50.83
C ASP A 587 11.63 -19.16 -51.11
N ASN A 588 11.13 -19.49 -52.30
CA ASN A 588 9.73 -19.28 -52.61
C ASN A 588 8.87 -20.36 -51.94
N VAL A 589 8.08 -19.96 -50.93
CA VAL A 589 7.19 -20.81 -50.14
C VAL A 589 6.29 -21.70 -51.01
N ALA A 590 5.73 -21.14 -52.09
CA ALA A 590 4.83 -21.88 -52.97
C ALA A 590 5.55 -23.04 -53.69
N THR A 591 6.86 -22.91 -53.95
CA THR A 591 7.66 -24.00 -54.54
C THR A 591 8.21 -24.95 -53.49
N ALA A 592 8.65 -24.44 -52.33
CA ALA A 592 9.22 -25.25 -51.24
C ALA A 592 8.18 -26.20 -50.62
N LEU A 593 6.91 -25.76 -50.56
CA LEU A 593 5.82 -26.51 -49.94
C LEU A 593 4.84 -27.16 -50.93
N ALA A 594 5.06 -27.01 -52.25
CA ALA A 594 4.17 -27.55 -53.29
C ALA A 594 3.91 -29.06 -53.14
N SER A 595 4.98 -29.84 -52.92
CA SER A 595 4.91 -31.30 -52.74
C SER A 595 4.15 -31.75 -51.49
N TYR A 596 3.86 -30.81 -50.58
CA TYR A 596 3.17 -31.04 -49.32
C TYR A 596 1.74 -30.46 -49.28
N GLY A 597 1.25 -29.93 -50.42
CA GLY A 597 -0.13 -29.46 -50.59
C GLY A 597 -0.34 -27.98 -50.29
N TRP A 598 0.66 -27.12 -50.54
CA TRP A 598 0.49 -25.66 -50.45
C TRP A 598 -0.47 -25.11 -51.53
N PRO A 599 -1.30 -24.09 -51.22
CA PRO A 599 -1.53 -23.47 -49.91
C PRO A 599 -2.63 -24.17 -49.09
N THR A 600 -3.40 -25.10 -49.68
CA THR A 600 -4.64 -25.63 -49.09
C THR A 600 -4.42 -26.39 -47.78
N ASN A 601 -3.28 -27.06 -47.63
CA ASN A 601 -2.99 -27.89 -46.46
C ASN A 601 -2.16 -27.16 -45.38
N PHE A 602 -1.94 -25.86 -45.51
CA PHE A 602 -1.08 -25.09 -44.61
C PHE A 602 -1.80 -23.88 -44.04
N ILE A 603 -1.37 -23.47 -42.85
CA ILE A 603 -1.64 -22.12 -42.36
C ILE A 603 -0.84 -21.14 -43.22
N GLY A 604 -1.52 -20.15 -43.82
CA GLY A 604 -0.93 -19.28 -44.84
C GLY A 604 0.17 -18.35 -44.34
N ASN A 605 0.21 -18.05 -43.04
CA ASN A 605 1.24 -17.24 -42.39
C ASN A 605 2.24 -18.12 -41.62
N PRO A 606 3.53 -17.75 -41.58
CA PRO A 606 4.50 -18.45 -40.76
C PRO A 606 4.21 -18.20 -39.27
N LEU A 607 4.06 -19.26 -38.48
CA LEU A 607 3.73 -19.13 -37.05
C LEU A 607 4.94 -18.76 -36.19
N ILE A 608 6.13 -19.18 -36.61
CA ILE A 608 7.40 -18.84 -35.97
C ILE A 608 8.37 -18.43 -37.06
N SER A 609 9.08 -17.32 -36.85
CA SER A 609 10.24 -16.92 -37.66
C SER A 609 11.44 -16.75 -36.76
N ILE A 610 12.61 -17.20 -37.23
CA ILE A 610 13.85 -17.20 -36.46
C ILE A 610 14.89 -16.48 -37.30
N ILE A 611 15.43 -15.40 -36.74
CA ILE A 611 16.40 -14.52 -37.39
C ILE A 611 17.65 -14.51 -36.53
N GLN A 612 18.76 -14.99 -37.07
CA GLN A 612 20.05 -14.85 -36.40
C GLN A 612 20.48 -13.37 -36.36
N GLN A 613 21.01 -12.89 -35.25
CA GLN A 613 21.60 -11.54 -35.18
C GLN A 613 23.08 -11.58 -35.60
N GLN A 614 23.66 -10.47 -36.06
CA GLN A 614 24.99 -10.46 -36.68
C GLN A 614 26.09 -11.10 -35.79
N ASN A 615 26.73 -12.15 -36.29
CA ASN A 615 27.93 -12.85 -35.77
C ASN A 615 27.93 -13.40 -34.33
N ASP A 616 26.91 -13.13 -33.53
CA ASP A 616 26.72 -13.76 -32.23
C ASP A 616 25.69 -14.89 -32.36
N ASN A 617 25.82 -15.97 -31.58
CA ASN A 617 24.82 -17.04 -31.49
C ASN A 617 23.53 -16.56 -30.79
N ILE A 618 23.05 -15.38 -31.14
CA ILE A 618 21.88 -14.71 -30.63
C ILE A 618 20.81 -14.78 -31.71
N TYR A 619 19.61 -15.20 -31.34
CA TYR A 619 18.50 -15.39 -32.26
C TYR A 619 17.33 -14.54 -31.82
N GLN A 620 16.75 -13.81 -32.76
CA GLN A 620 15.46 -13.18 -32.61
C GLN A 620 14.40 -14.18 -33.08
N VAL A 621 13.54 -14.60 -32.17
CA VAL A 621 12.41 -15.49 -32.44
C VAL A 621 11.14 -14.66 -32.42
N ASN A 622 10.50 -14.51 -33.58
CA ASN A 622 9.19 -13.88 -33.67
C ASN A 622 8.12 -14.96 -33.76
N ARG A 623 7.12 -14.89 -32.89
CA ARG A 623 5.97 -15.78 -32.86
C ARG A 623 4.73 -15.01 -33.27
N LEU A 624 3.94 -15.56 -34.18
CA LEU A 624 2.61 -15.05 -34.47
C LEU A 624 1.65 -15.55 -33.38
N ALA A 625 1.26 -14.65 -32.50
CA ALA A 625 0.33 -14.89 -31.42
C ALA A 625 -1.10 -14.56 -31.84
N LYS A 626 -2.05 -15.41 -31.46
CA LYS A 626 -3.49 -15.14 -31.59
C LYS A 626 -4.14 -15.27 -30.22
N ARG A 627 -4.62 -14.15 -29.68
CA ARG A 627 -5.27 -14.09 -28.36
C ARG A 627 -6.74 -13.78 -28.51
N LEU A 628 -7.54 -14.34 -27.62
CA LEU A 628 -8.93 -13.94 -27.45
C LEU A 628 -8.97 -12.88 -26.37
N ILE A 629 -9.34 -11.66 -26.74
CA ILE A 629 -9.37 -10.51 -25.84
C ILE A 629 -10.81 -10.20 -25.47
N CYS A 630 -11.03 -9.94 -24.18
CA CYS A 630 -12.20 -9.25 -23.68
C CYS A 630 -11.81 -7.83 -23.27
N GLN A 631 -12.58 -6.86 -23.73
CA GLN A 631 -12.37 -5.44 -23.46
C GLN A 631 -13.66 -4.77 -22.99
N SER A 632 -13.56 -3.85 -22.04
CA SER A 632 -14.64 -2.97 -21.61
C SER A 632 -14.12 -1.55 -21.46
N SER A 633 -14.89 -0.55 -21.87
CA SER A 633 -14.48 0.86 -21.75
C SER A 633 -14.82 1.43 -20.37
N THR A 634 -15.77 0.82 -19.67
CA THR A 634 -16.28 1.25 -18.36
C THR A 634 -15.75 0.43 -17.19
N THR A 635 -15.37 -0.83 -17.43
CA THR A 635 -14.93 -1.76 -16.39
C THR A 635 -13.42 -1.96 -16.44
N SER A 636 -12.76 -1.73 -15.30
CA SER A 636 -11.36 -2.09 -15.10
C SER A 636 -11.26 -3.51 -14.54
N PHE A 637 -10.61 -4.40 -15.28
CA PHE A 637 -10.22 -5.72 -14.82
C PHE A 637 -8.88 -5.63 -14.06
N TRP A 638 -8.86 -6.16 -12.84
CA TRP A 638 -7.64 -6.28 -12.05
C TRP A 638 -7.25 -7.76 -11.93
N ASN A 639 -6.05 -8.09 -12.38
CA ASN A 639 -5.46 -9.43 -12.35
C ASN A 639 -3.93 -9.26 -12.29
N THR A 640 -3.26 -10.02 -11.43
CA THR A 640 -1.82 -9.84 -11.20
C THR A 640 -0.92 -10.48 -12.26
N ASN A 641 -1.50 -11.09 -13.31
CA ASN A 641 -0.80 -11.86 -14.34
C ASN A 641 0.06 -13.02 -13.82
N ASN A 642 -0.05 -13.32 -12.52
CA ASN A 642 0.53 -14.50 -11.93
C ASN A 642 -0.46 -15.64 -12.20
N ALA A 643 -0.03 -16.64 -12.97
CA ALA A 643 -0.83 -17.81 -13.38
C ALA A 643 -1.20 -18.77 -12.22
N SER A 644 -1.44 -18.22 -11.03
CA SER A 644 -1.76 -18.97 -9.83
C SER A 644 -3.27 -19.16 -9.76
N ARG A 645 -3.71 -20.40 -9.97
CA ARG A 645 -5.07 -20.80 -9.63
C ARG A 645 -5.28 -20.59 -8.13
N VAL A 646 -6.42 -20.04 -7.78
CA VAL A 646 -6.77 -19.82 -6.38
C VAL A 646 -7.49 -21.07 -5.87
N ILE A 647 -6.89 -21.73 -4.87
CA ILE A 647 -7.47 -22.94 -4.26
C ILE A 647 -8.51 -22.52 -3.23
N GLU A 648 -9.76 -22.89 -3.45
CA GLU A 648 -10.81 -22.78 -2.46
C GLU A 648 -10.62 -23.89 -1.40
N TYR A 649 -10.23 -23.52 -0.18
CA TYR A 649 -9.91 -24.49 0.86
C TYR A 649 -11.09 -25.36 1.34
N ASN A 650 -12.34 -24.99 1.02
CA ASN A 650 -13.53 -25.75 1.39
C ASN A 650 -13.90 -26.85 0.37
N THR A 651 -13.71 -26.58 -0.93
CA THR A 651 -14.01 -27.52 -2.02
C THR A 651 -12.77 -28.22 -2.55
N LEU A 652 -11.57 -27.70 -2.18
CA LEU A 652 -10.26 -28.04 -2.78
C LEU A 652 -10.21 -27.78 -4.29
N ASN A 653 -11.19 -27.09 -4.85
CA ASN A 653 -11.20 -26.72 -6.26
C ASN A 653 -10.28 -25.52 -6.47
N SER A 654 -9.51 -25.59 -7.55
CA SER A 654 -8.49 -24.62 -7.90
C SER A 654 -8.98 -23.88 -9.15
N ASP A 655 -9.53 -22.69 -8.95
CA ASP A 655 -10.22 -21.92 -10.01
C ASP A 655 -9.44 -20.64 -10.36
N PHE A 656 -9.57 -20.20 -11.61
CA PHE A 656 -9.05 -18.91 -12.09
C PHE A 656 -10.11 -17.80 -11.95
N ASP A 657 -9.69 -16.55 -12.16
CA ASP A 657 -10.61 -15.45 -12.47
C ASP A 657 -11.42 -15.80 -13.73
N GLN A 658 -12.69 -15.39 -13.74
CA GLN A 658 -13.63 -15.77 -14.79
C GLN A 658 -14.30 -14.57 -15.44
N ILE A 659 -14.41 -14.61 -16.77
CA ILE A 659 -15.36 -13.79 -17.53
C ILE A 659 -16.51 -14.68 -17.96
N VAL A 660 -17.74 -14.22 -17.72
CA VAL A 660 -18.96 -14.90 -18.11
C VAL A 660 -19.72 -14.06 -19.11
N VAL A 661 -19.85 -14.53 -20.35
CA VAL A 661 -20.79 -13.95 -21.30
C VAL A 661 -22.19 -14.43 -20.92
N LEU A 662 -23.07 -13.50 -20.57
CA LEU A 662 -24.40 -13.84 -20.06
C LEU A 662 -25.29 -14.40 -21.16
N GLN A 663 -26.14 -15.35 -20.78
CA GLN A 663 -27.12 -15.99 -21.66
C GLN A 663 -28.07 -14.96 -22.30
N ALA A 664 -28.28 -13.80 -21.66
CA ALA A 664 -29.15 -12.73 -22.15
C ALA A 664 -28.70 -12.14 -23.51
N ASN A 665 -27.46 -12.38 -23.92
CA ASN A 665 -26.99 -11.93 -25.21
C ASN A 665 -27.65 -12.72 -26.37
N PRO A 666 -27.88 -12.08 -27.54
CA PRO A 666 -28.33 -12.80 -28.72
C PRO A 666 -27.33 -13.87 -29.17
N ASN A 667 -27.79 -14.97 -29.73
CA ASN A 667 -26.95 -16.00 -30.37
C ASN A 667 -26.34 -15.52 -31.72
N HIS A 668 -25.48 -16.33 -32.36
CA HIS A 668 -24.71 -15.91 -33.54
C HIS A 668 -25.56 -15.53 -34.75
N ASP A 669 -26.68 -16.22 -34.96
CA ASP A 669 -27.63 -15.95 -36.03
C ASP A 669 -28.66 -14.87 -35.67
N ARG A 670 -28.59 -14.34 -34.44
CA ARG A 670 -29.47 -13.32 -33.85
C ARG A 670 -30.96 -13.69 -33.96
N SER A 671 -31.27 -14.99 -33.97
CA SER A 671 -32.64 -15.52 -34.01
C SER A 671 -33.23 -15.74 -32.61
N GLY A 672 -32.40 -15.70 -31.56
CA GLY A 672 -32.80 -15.84 -30.16
C GLY A 672 -31.69 -15.41 -29.19
N ILE A 673 -31.80 -15.85 -27.94
CA ILE A 673 -30.75 -15.68 -26.91
C ILE A 673 -29.77 -16.86 -26.96
N LEU A 674 -28.57 -16.71 -26.36
CA LEU A 674 -27.65 -17.83 -26.16
C LEU A 674 -28.33 -18.97 -25.38
N GLN A 675 -27.90 -20.21 -25.60
CA GLN A 675 -28.50 -21.37 -24.91
C GLN A 675 -28.00 -21.53 -23.46
N ARG A 676 -26.85 -20.94 -23.13
CA ARG A 676 -26.20 -20.99 -21.81
C ARG A 676 -25.37 -19.73 -21.54
N ASN A 677 -25.00 -19.53 -20.27
CA ASN A 677 -23.87 -18.68 -19.91
C ASN A 677 -22.58 -19.33 -20.40
N TRP A 678 -21.66 -18.50 -20.87
CA TRP A 678 -20.37 -18.96 -21.37
C TRP A 678 -19.26 -18.46 -20.47
N ASN A 679 -18.52 -19.40 -19.88
CA ASN A 679 -17.48 -19.10 -18.92
C ASN A 679 -16.11 -19.17 -19.59
N PHE A 680 -15.29 -18.18 -19.31
CA PHE A 680 -13.93 -18.04 -19.80
C PHE A 680 -12.98 -17.88 -18.61
N ASN A 681 -11.89 -18.64 -18.61
CA ASN A 681 -10.77 -18.42 -17.71
C ASN A 681 -9.95 -17.21 -18.20
N VAL A 682 -9.52 -16.40 -17.25
CA VAL A 682 -8.68 -15.23 -17.52
C VAL A 682 -7.23 -15.64 -17.45
N LEU A 683 -6.48 -15.38 -18.53
CA LEU A 683 -5.07 -15.68 -18.64
C LEU A 683 -4.20 -14.55 -18.07
N GLY A 684 -4.66 -13.30 -18.23
CA GLY A 684 -4.00 -12.10 -17.71
C GLY A 684 -4.47 -10.81 -18.40
N ILE A 685 -4.12 -9.67 -17.82
CA ILE A 685 -4.21 -8.31 -18.37
C ILE A 685 -3.18 -8.11 -19.47
N GLU A 686 -3.62 -7.48 -20.56
CA GLU A 686 -2.77 -7.07 -21.68
C GLU A 686 -1.95 -5.83 -21.36
N THR A 687 -0.92 -5.56 -22.15
CA THR A 687 -0.11 -4.33 -22.00
C THR A 687 -0.53 -3.27 -23.01
N ILE A 688 -0.29 -2.01 -22.66
CA ILE A 688 -0.45 -0.88 -23.58
C ILE A 688 0.64 -0.99 -24.65
N GLU A 689 0.23 -1.03 -25.91
CA GLU A 689 1.13 -1.32 -27.04
C GLU A 689 1.66 -0.05 -27.73
N THR A 690 1.02 1.10 -27.49
CA THR A 690 1.28 2.37 -28.17
C THR A 690 1.05 3.53 -27.21
N GLY A 691 1.72 4.65 -27.45
CA GLY A 691 1.60 5.87 -26.64
C GLY A 691 2.64 5.99 -25.54
N PRO A 692 2.54 7.05 -24.70
CA PRO A 692 3.52 7.38 -23.66
C PRO A 692 3.56 6.35 -22.53
N TYR A 693 2.55 5.48 -22.45
CA TYR A 693 2.38 4.45 -21.41
C TYR A 693 2.70 3.04 -21.90
N ILE A 694 3.42 2.91 -23.02
CA ILE A 694 3.80 1.61 -23.60
C ILE A 694 4.45 0.71 -22.54
N GLY A 695 4.00 -0.54 -22.47
CA GLY A 695 4.50 -1.55 -21.52
C GLY A 695 3.85 -1.53 -20.13
N LEU A 696 2.98 -0.57 -19.81
CA LEU A 696 2.15 -0.62 -18.60
C LEU A 696 0.94 -1.56 -18.78
N PRO A 697 0.40 -2.17 -17.70
CA PRO A 697 -0.82 -2.98 -17.77
C PRO A 697 -2.03 -2.17 -18.23
N ASP A 698 -2.78 -2.70 -19.17
CA ASP A 698 -4.04 -2.13 -19.66
C ASP A 698 -5.22 -2.79 -18.95
N VAL A 699 -5.64 -2.20 -17.83
CA VAL A 699 -6.74 -2.72 -17.00
C VAL A 699 -8.08 -2.82 -17.74
N THR A 700 -8.22 -2.28 -18.95
CA THR A 700 -9.46 -2.40 -19.73
C THR A 700 -9.49 -3.64 -20.63
N ARG A 701 -8.36 -4.34 -20.78
CA ARG A 701 -8.19 -5.48 -21.69
C ARG A 701 -7.60 -6.69 -20.98
N VAL A 702 -8.28 -7.82 -21.08
CA VAL A 702 -7.80 -9.11 -20.57
C VAL A 702 -7.83 -10.17 -21.65
N SER A 703 -6.80 -11.01 -21.66
CA SER A 703 -6.77 -12.24 -22.45
C SER A 703 -7.56 -13.33 -21.73
N ILE A 704 -8.43 -14.00 -22.47
CA ILE A 704 -9.33 -15.04 -21.96
C ILE A 704 -9.23 -16.32 -22.79
N ILE A 705 -9.66 -17.44 -22.23
CA ILE A 705 -9.81 -18.73 -22.93
C ILE A 705 -11.04 -19.47 -22.40
N PRO A 706 -11.79 -20.24 -23.22
CA PRO A 706 -12.89 -21.06 -22.73
C PRO A 706 -12.44 -21.99 -21.61
N MET A 707 -13.38 -22.35 -20.73
CA MET A 707 -13.10 -23.35 -19.71
C MET A 707 -12.99 -24.74 -20.31
N ASP A 708 -12.24 -25.59 -19.63
CA ASP A 708 -12.29 -27.04 -19.78
C ASP A 708 -13.45 -27.53 -18.89
N GLU A 709 -14.60 -27.83 -19.50
CA GLU A 709 -15.81 -28.27 -18.83
C GLU A 709 -15.78 -29.78 -18.51
N ASN A 710 -14.97 -30.54 -19.25
CA ASN A 710 -14.93 -32.00 -19.16
C ASN A 710 -13.76 -32.53 -18.29
N GLY A 711 -12.78 -31.68 -17.97
CA GLY A 711 -11.65 -31.95 -17.08
C GLY A 711 -10.49 -32.71 -17.72
N ASP A 712 -10.36 -32.71 -19.05
CA ASP A 712 -9.29 -33.39 -19.79
C ASP A 712 -7.99 -32.57 -19.94
N GLY A 713 -7.97 -31.36 -19.36
CA GLY A 713 -6.86 -30.42 -19.44
C GLY A 713 -6.87 -29.57 -20.71
N VAL A 714 -7.96 -29.59 -21.48
CA VAL A 714 -8.11 -28.90 -22.76
C VAL A 714 -9.37 -28.02 -22.74
N PRO A 715 -9.28 -26.74 -23.14
CA PRO A 715 -10.47 -25.89 -23.29
C PRO A 715 -11.46 -26.47 -24.30
N ASP A 716 -12.72 -26.59 -23.88
CA ASP A 716 -13.78 -27.15 -24.72
C ASP A 716 -14.27 -26.12 -25.75
N HIS A 717 -14.92 -26.63 -26.81
CA HIS A 717 -15.69 -25.83 -27.77
C HIS A 717 -14.92 -24.70 -28.49
N LEU A 718 -13.59 -24.87 -28.62
CA LEU A 718 -12.69 -23.93 -29.31
C LEU A 718 -12.85 -23.90 -30.84
N ASP A 719 -13.58 -24.85 -31.44
CA ASP A 719 -13.77 -24.88 -32.89
C ASP A 719 -14.57 -23.66 -33.35
N ILE A 720 -13.89 -22.79 -34.09
CA ILE A 720 -14.47 -21.54 -34.61
C ILE A 720 -15.43 -21.76 -35.79
N ASN A 721 -15.55 -22.99 -36.29
CA ASN A 721 -16.42 -23.38 -37.40
C ASN A 721 -17.59 -24.29 -36.95
N GLU A 722 -17.70 -24.62 -35.66
CA GLU A 722 -18.79 -25.43 -35.12
C GLU A 722 -20.08 -24.59 -35.01
N SER A 723 -20.77 -24.38 -36.14
CA SER A 723 -22.01 -23.58 -36.20
C SER A 723 -23.28 -24.36 -35.89
N ASN A 724 -23.24 -25.70 -35.95
CA ASN A 724 -24.46 -26.52 -36.05
C ASN A 724 -25.17 -26.80 -34.72
N ASN A 725 -24.54 -26.45 -33.59
CA ASN A 725 -25.03 -26.83 -32.26
C ASN A 725 -25.36 -25.64 -31.35
N HIS A 726 -24.99 -24.40 -31.67
CA HIS A 726 -25.07 -23.25 -30.73
C HIS A 726 -24.36 -23.53 -29.38
N TYR A 727 -23.38 -24.43 -29.41
CA TYR A 727 -22.58 -24.88 -28.27
C TYR A 727 -21.09 -24.58 -28.47
N GLY A 728 -20.71 -23.85 -29.52
CA GLY A 728 -19.32 -23.51 -29.87
C GLY A 728 -18.93 -22.05 -29.58
N LEU A 729 -17.63 -21.77 -29.39
CA LEU A 729 -17.09 -20.41 -29.24
C LEU A 729 -17.43 -19.48 -30.42
N ALA A 730 -17.64 -20.07 -31.60
CA ALA A 730 -18.16 -19.40 -32.78
C ALA A 730 -19.47 -18.64 -32.51
N ASP A 731 -20.30 -19.11 -31.56
CA ASP A 731 -21.61 -18.54 -31.26
C ASP A 731 -21.49 -17.12 -30.65
N ILE A 732 -20.35 -16.83 -30.02
CA ILE A 732 -20.05 -15.54 -29.35
C ILE A 732 -19.21 -14.64 -30.24
N ILE A 733 -18.12 -15.17 -30.80
CA ILE A 733 -17.09 -14.36 -31.47
C ILE A 733 -17.45 -14.06 -32.92
N LYS A 734 -18.05 -15.02 -33.63
CA LYS A 734 -18.34 -14.90 -35.06
C LYS A 734 -19.85 -14.91 -35.29
N PRO A 735 -20.61 -13.93 -34.77
CA PRO A 735 -22.01 -13.83 -35.10
C PRO A 735 -22.15 -13.68 -36.62
N LYS A 736 -22.95 -14.56 -37.22
CA LYS A 736 -23.29 -14.54 -38.63
C LYS A 736 -24.76 -14.26 -38.71
N MET A 737 -25.13 -13.05 -39.09
CA MET A 737 -26.54 -12.78 -39.30
C MET A 737 -27.04 -13.62 -40.47
N LEU A 738 -27.99 -14.50 -40.20
CA LEU A 738 -28.52 -15.45 -41.18
C LEU A 738 -29.87 -14.96 -41.69
N VAL A 739 -29.93 -14.65 -42.98
CA VAL A 739 -31.18 -14.31 -43.68
C VAL A 739 -31.58 -15.49 -44.55
N ASN A 740 -32.66 -16.18 -44.17
CA ASN A 740 -33.28 -17.22 -44.97
C ASN A 740 -34.30 -16.59 -45.93
N LEU A 741 -34.07 -16.74 -47.24
CA LEU A 741 -35.02 -16.31 -48.25
C LEU A 741 -35.88 -17.51 -48.68
N THR A 742 -37.14 -17.52 -48.25
CA THR A 742 -38.12 -18.59 -48.53
C THR A 742 -38.94 -18.25 -49.78
N ASN A 743 -39.16 -19.23 -50.68
CA ASN A 743 -39.90 -19.07 -51.95
C ASN A 743 -39.30 -18.03 -52.91
N VAL A 744 -38.08 -18.29 -53.36
CA VAL A 744 -37.39 -17.55 -54.44
C VAL A 744 -37.97 -17.92 -55.83
N ALA A 745 -39.28 -18.09 -55.95
CA ALA A 745 -39.93 -18.43 -57.22
C ALA A 745 -40.03 -17.22 -58.18
N ASP A 746 -39.83 -16.01 -57.66
CA ASP A 746 -40.05 -14.74 -58.37
C ASP A 746 -38.81 -13.82 -58.39
N ILE A 747 -37.57 -14.33 -58.56
CA ILE A 747 -36.46 -13.44 -58.95
C ILE A 747 -36.62 -13.14 -60.44
N PRO A 748 -37.06 -11.94 -60.88
CA PRO A 748 -37.07 -11.57 -62.29
C PRO A 748 -35.68 -11.73 -62.92
N THR A 749 -35.62 -11.92 -64.24
CA THR A 749 -34.36 -12.07 -65.00
C THR A 749 -33.38 -10.91 -64.83
N GLN A 750 -33.83 -9.78 -64.26
CA GLN A 750 -33.02 -8.60 -63.93
C GLN A 750 -32.42 -8.62 -62.50
N GLY A 751 -32.67 -9.66 -61.71
CA GLY A 751 -32.22 -9.79 -60.33
C GLY A 751 -33.16 -9.15 -59.29
N VAL A 752 -32.97 -9.49 -58.02
CA VAL A 752 -33.72 -8.94 -56.87
C VAL A 752 -32.76 -8.30 -55.88
N LEU A 753 -33.17 -7.12 -55.41
CA LEU A 753 -32.53 -6.41 -54.33
C LEU A 753 -33.00 -6.98 -52.99
N VAL A 754 -32.05 -7.42 -52.16
CA VAL A 754 -32.30 -7.94 -50.82
C VAL A 754 -31.67 -7.00 -49.81
N THR A 755 -32.49 -6.42 -48.93
CA THR A 755 -32.02 -5.63 -47.80
C THR A 755 -31.68 -6.53 -46.63
N LEU A 756 -30.43 -6.46 -46.20
CA LEU A 756 -29.86 -7.10 -45.04
C LEU A 756 -30.11 -6.24 -43.78
N PRO A 757 -30.29 -6.87 -42.60
CA PRO A 757 -30.56 -6.12 -41.37
C PRO A 757 -29.31 -5.45 -40.75
N ILE A 758 -28.10 -5.77 -41.21
CA ILE A 758 -26.85 -5.08 -40.82
C ILE A 758 -26.10 -4.58 -42.05
N TYR A 759 -25.27 -3.57 -41.83
CA TYR A 759 -24.37 -3.01 -42.84
C TYR A 759 -23.10 -3.86 -42.94
N TYR A 760 -22.51 -3.90 -44.13
CA TYR A 760 -21.24 -4.55 -44.44
C TYR A 760 -20.38 -3.64 -45.32
N VAL A 761 -19.07 -3.90 -45.34
CA VAL A 761 -18.10 -3.15 -46.16
C VAL A 761 -17.96 -3.81 -47.53
N ILE A 762 -18.19 -3.06 -48.60
CA ILE A 762 -18.15 -3.57 -49.98
C ILE A 762 -16.71 -3.94 -50.35
N GLY A 763 -16.53 -5.07 -51.03
CA GLY A 763 -15.25 -5.55 -51.54
C GLY A 763 -14.36 -6.24 -50.51
N GLN A 764 -14.85 -6.46 -49.29
CA GLN A 764 -14.11 -7.11 -48.21
C GLN A 764 -14.50 -8.58 -47.96
N GLN A 765 -15.40 -9.15 -48.77
CA GLN A 765 -15.91 -10.53 -48.63
C GLN A 765 -16.62 -10.77 -47.28
N ASP A 766 -17.26 -9.73 -46.73
CA ASP A 766 -17.98 -9.83 -45.45
C ASP A 766 -19.30 -10.62 -45.58
N VAL A 767 -19.86 -10.69 -46.80
CA VAL A 767 -21.11 -11.39 -47.12
C VAL A 767 -20.84 -12.72 -47.84
N HIS A 768 -21.50 -13.77 -47.38
CA HIS A 768 -21.46 -15.10 -47.98
C HIS A 768 -22.89 -15.56 -48.33
N VAL A 769 -23.09 -16.01 -49.56
CA VAL A 769 -24.38 -16.52 -50.03
C VAL A 769 -24.23 -18.01 -50.36
N GLU A 770 -25.13 -18.85 -49.88
CA GLU A 770 -25.13 -20.29 -50.11
C GLU A 770 -26.55 -20.83 -50.40
N ASN A 771 -26.63 -21.99 -51.03
CA ASN A 771 -27.90 -22.71 -51.22
C ASN A 771 -28.20 -23.66 -50.05
N THR A 772 -29.40 -24.26 -50.01
CA THR A 772 -29.82 -25.20 -48.95
C THR A 772 -28.90 -26.41 -48.73
N ASN A 773 -28.07 -26.77 -49.72
CA ASN A 773 -27.14 -27.90 -49.63
C ASN A 773 -25.74 -27.46 -49.15
N GLY A 774 -25.56 -26.19 -48.74
CA GLY A 774 -24.28 -25.65 -48.30
C GLY A 774 -23.29 -25.38 -49.43
N ALA A 775 -23.75 -25.35 -50.70
CA ALA A 775 -22.87 -25.00 -51.82
C ALA A 775 -22.70 -23.47 -51.90
N PRO A 776 -21.47 -22.94 -51.86
CA PRO A 776 -21.21 -21.51 -51.87
C PRO A 776 -21.55 -20.90 -53.23
N ALA A 777 -22.16 -19.72 -53.21
CA ALA A 777 -22.51 -18.96 -54.40
C ALA A 777 -21.39 -17.98 -54.78
N ILE A 778 -21.01 -18.01 -56.06
CA ILE A 778 -19.92 -17.21 -56.60
C ILE A 778 -20.35 -15.74 -56.71
N LEU A 779 -19.63 -14.86 -55.99
CA LEU A 779 -19.73 -13.40 -56.10
C LEU A 779 -19.43 -12.96 -57.54
N GLY A 780 -20.25 -12.07 -58.09
CA GLY A 780 -20.14 -11.57 -59.47
C GLY A 780 -20.79 -12.48 -60.53
N THR A 781 -21.30 -13.65 -60.15
CA THR A 781 -22.05 -14.55 -61.05
C THR A 781 -23.45 -14.82 -60.52
N HIS A 782 -23.55 -15.23 -59.26
CA HIS A 782 -24.82 -15.61 -58.63
C HIS A 782 -25.44 -14.46 -57.83
N TRP A 783 -24.59 -13.59 -57.29
CA TRP A 783 -25.00 -12.41 -56.53
C TRP A 783 -23.95 -11.30 -56.67
N TYR A 784 -24.33 -10.06 -56.40
CA TYR A 784 -23.45 -8.88 -56.44
C TYR A 784 -23.64 -8.05 -55.17
N GLU A 785 -22.56 -7.44 -54.69
CA GLU A 785 -22.62 -6.39 -53.68
C GLU A 785 -23.14 -5.08 -54.31
N ASP A 786 -23.76 -4.23 -53.50
CA ASP A 786 -24.34 -2.97 -53.96
C ASP A 786 -23.26 -1.88 -54.17
N THR A 787 -22.55 -1.99 -55.30
CA THR A 787 -21.48 -1.07 -55.69
C THR A 787 -21.91 0.38 -55.91
N ALA A 788 -23.20 0.71 -55.81
CA ALA A 788 -23.73 2.06 -55.96
C ALA A 788 -23.67 2.90 -54.67
N SER A 789 -23.29 2.33 -53.52
CA SER A 789 -23.20 3.07 -52.27
C SER A 789 -22.07 4.13 -52.29
N PRO A 790 -22.38 5.43 -52.07
CA PRO A 790 -21.38 6.50 -52.10
C PRO A 790 -20.38 6.45 -50.94
N THR A 791 -20.70 5.72 -49.86
CA THR A 791 -19.82 5.54 -48.69
C THR A 791 -19.03 4.22 -48.75
N GLY A 792 -19.29 3.35 -49.74
CA GLY A 792 -18.66 2.03 -49.85
C GLY A 792 -19.11 1.04 -48.75
N VAL A 793 -20.14 1.39 -47.99
CA VAL A 793 -20.82 0.55 -47.00
C VAL A 793 -22.26 0.36 -47.47
N SER A 794 -22.76 -0.88 -47.46
CA SER A 794 -24.15 -1.15 -47.85
C SER A 794 -24.77 -2.18 -46.92
N ASN A 795 -26.10 -2.18 -46.83
CA ASN A 795 -26.87 -3.25 -46.22
C ASN A 795 -27.73 -3.96 -47.28
N VAL A 796 -27.34 -3.90 -48.55
CA VAL A 796 -28.11 -4.44 -49.67
C VAL A 796 -27.24 -5.33 -50.53
N ILE A 797 -27.81 -6.43 -51.03
CA ILE A 797 -27.18 -7.27 -52.07
C ILE A 797 -28.14 -7.50 -53.23
N TRP A 798 -27.58 -7.85 -54.39
CA TRP A 798 -28.32 -8.23 -55.59
C TRP A 798 -28.21 -9.73 -55.83
N LEU A 799 -29.34 -10.45 -55.91
CA LEU A 799 -29.39 -11.86 -56.27
C LEU A 799 -29.83 -12.04 -57.73
N THR A 800 -29.22 -12.96 -58.47
CA THR A 800 -29.57 -13.25 -59.87
C THR A 800 -30.27 -14.60 -60.06
N HIS A 801 -31.13 -14.67 -61.09
CA HIS A 801 -32.08 -15.77 -61.30
C HIS A 801 -31.44 -17.11 -61.69
N SER A 802 -30.30 -17.13 -62.41
CA SER A 802 -29.87 -18.32 -63.17
C SER A 802 -29.37 -19.51 -62.34
N SER A 803 -29.23 -19.39 -61.01
CA SER A 803 -28.52 -20.41 -60.22
C SER A 803 -29.22 -20.87 -58.92
N PHE A 804 -30.42 -20.37 -58.62
CA PHE A 804 -31.14 -20.70 -57.36
C PHE A 804 -32.63 -21.05 -57.53
N ALA A 805 -33.09 -21.33 -58.74
CA ALA A 805 -34.49 -21.69 -59.00
C ALA A 805 -34.95 -22.82 -58.07
N ASN A 806 -36.03 -22.59 -57.32
CA ASN A 806 -36.63 -23.52 -56.35
C ASN A 806 -35.73 -23.95 -55.17
N SER A 807 -34.69 -23.17 -54.83
CA SER A 807 -33.81 -23.43 -53.69
C SER A 807 -33.99 -22.37 -52.60
N LEU A 808 -33.84 -22.76 -51.33
CA LEU A 808 -33.70 -21.80 -50.23
C LEU A 808 -32.30 -21.19 -50.31
N VAL A 809 -32.24 -19.87 -50.30
CA VAL A 809 -30.97 -19.12 -50.30
C VAL A 809 -30.71 -18.65 -48.88
N LYS A 810 -29.50 -18.93 -48.40
CA LYS A 810 -29.01 -18.44 -47.12
C LYS A 810 -27.98 -17.36 -47.38
N VAL A 811 -28.18 -16.20 -46.77
CA VAL A 811 -27.19 -15.12 -46.77
C VAL A 811 -26.66 -15.00 -45.35
N THR A 812 -25.34 -14.99 -45.23
CA THR A 812 -24.63 -14.81 -43.95
C THR A 812 -23.70 -13.61 -44.04
N VAL A 813 -23.70 -12.79 -43.01
CA VAL A 813 -22.85 -11.60 -42.91
C VAL A 813 -22.04 -11.69 -41.62
N ASN A 814 -20.72 -11.54 -41.71
CA ASN A 814 -19.83 -11.55 -40.55
C ASN A 814 -19.85 -10.18 -39.83
N ASP A 815 -19.76 -10.21 -38.51
CA ASP A 815 -19.64 -9.01 -37.66
C ASP A 815 -18.20 -8.75 -37.23
N TYR A 816 -17.88 -7.49 -36.90
CA TYR A 816 -16.53 -7.05 -36.53
C TYR A 816 -16.57 -6.01 -35.41
N VAL A 817 -15.48 -5.92 -34.65
CA VAL A 817 -15.23 -4.86 -33.67
C VAL A 817 -14.33 -3.81 -34.32
N TYR A 818 -14.76 -2.54 -34.27
CA TYR A 818 -14.03 -1.41 -34.87
C TYR A 818 -13.26 -0.64 -33.80
N PHE A 819 -12.09 -0.13 -34.19
CA PHE A 819 -11.22 0.68 -33.33
C PHE A 819 -10.82 1.96 -34.04
N ALA A 820 -10.68 3.03 -33.26
CA ALA A 820 -10.25 4.34 -33.72
C ALA A 820 -9.18 4.92 -32.79
N ARG A 821 -8.38 5.84 -33.33
CA ARG A 821 -7.45 6.69 -32.57
C ARG A 821 -7.23 8.02 -33.32
N LEU A 822 -6.80 9.05 -32.61
CA LEU A 822 -6.60 10.38 -33.17
C LEU A 822 -5.23 10.52 -33.84
N ASP A 823 -4.20 9.96 -33.23
CA ASP A 823 -2.84 9.90 -33.76
C ASP A 823 -2.33 8.44 -33.87
N PRO A 824 -1.48 8.09 -34.85
CA PRO A 824 -0.83 6.79 -34.91
C PRO A 824 0.00 6.41 -33.68
N ALA A 825 0.38 7.39 -32.85
CA ALA A 825 1.04 7.18 -31.57
C ALA A 825 0.07 6.87 -30.42
N ASP A 826 -1.23 7.15 -30.54
CA ASP A 826 -2.22 6.92 -29.48
C ASP A 826 -2.66 5.45 -29.39
N ALA A 827 -3.14 5.08 -28.19
CA ALA A 827 -3.74 3.78 -27.94
C ALA A 827 -5.07 3.60 -28.69
N TRP A 828 -5.35 2.37 -29.11
CA TRP A 828 -6.60 2.00 -29.77
C TRP A 828 -7.79 2.09 -28.81
N GLN A 829 -8.84 2.79 -29.21
CA GLN A 829 -10.11 2.86 -28.48
C GLN A 829 -11.22 2.16 -29.25
N LEU A 830 -12.15 1.52 -28.52
CA LEU A 830 -13.32 0.89 -29.12
C LEU A 830 -14.19 1.96 -29.79
N ALA A 831 -14.54 1.74 -31.05
CA ALA A 831 -15.46 2.56 -31.80
C ALA A 831 -16.82 1.83 -31.92
N PRO A 832 -17.95 2.56 -31.87
CA PRO A 832 -19.26 1.94 -32.02
C PRO A 832 -19.41 1.34 -33.42
N ASN A 833 -20.10 0.20 -33.53
CA ASN A 833 -20.33 -0.50 -34.79
C ASN A 833 -21.44 0.17 -35.63
N THR A 834 -21.12 1.34 -36.20
CA THR A 834 -22.03 2.16 -37.04
C THR A 834 -21.53 2.24 -38.48
N PRO A 835 -22.41 2.58 -39.46
CA PRO A 835 -22.01 2.76 -40.85
C PRO A 835 -20.89 3.81 -41.04
N ASP A 836 -20.84 4.83 -40.17
CA ASP A 836 -19.80 5.86 -40.20
C ASP A 836 -18.43 5.30 -39.80
N SER A 837 -18.38 4.44 -38.78
CA SER A 837 -17.16 3.71 -38.37
C SER A 837 -16.68 2.77 -39.48
N MET A 838 -17.61 2.05 -40.13
CA MET A 838 -17.31 1.17 -41.27
C MET A 838 -16.74 1.94 -42.46
N SER A 839 -17.33 3.09 -42.78
CA SER A 839 -16.87 3.99 -43.84
C SER A 839 -15.48 4.55 -43.53
N SER A 840 -15.24 4.93 -42.28
CA SER A 840 -13.93 5.42 -41.82
C SER A 840 -12.84 4.34 -41.93
N TYR A 841 -13.17 3.09 -41.59
CA TYR A 841 -12.30 1.95 -41.82
C TYR A 841 -12.02 1.71 -43.32
N LEU A 842 -13.02 1.85 -44.19
CA LEU A 842 -12.82 1.73 -45.63
C LEU A 842 -11.87 2.83 -46.17
N ILE A 843 -12.01 4.06 -45.69
CA ILE A 843 -11.10 5.16 -46.04
C ILE A 843 -9.68 4.83 -45.59
N GLU A 844 -9.51 4.29 -44.38
CA GLU A 844 -8.20 3.84 -43.87
C GLU A 844 -7.56 2.76 -44.75
N LEU A 845 -8.32 1.78 -45.26
CA LEU A 845 -7.78 0.79 -46.20
C LEU A 845 -7.20 1.43 -47.48
N ALA A 846 -7.79 2.54 -47.92
CA ALA A 846 -7.31 3.28 -49.09
C ALA A 846 -6.14 4.22 -48.77
N THR A 847 -6.11 4.84 -47.59
CA THR A 847 -5.15 5.91 -47.23
C THR A 847 -3.94 5.41 -46.42
N ARG A 848 -4.09 4.30 -45.67
CA ARG A 848 -3.08 3.69 -44.78
C ARG A 848 -2.50 4.68 -43.75
N LEU A 849 -3.35 5.51 -43.17
CA LEU A 849 -2.95 6.51 -42.15
C LEU A 849 -2.70 5.87 -40.78
N GLY A 850 -3.15 4.63 -40.57
CA GLY A 850 -3.06 3.90 -39.32
C GLY A 850 -4.04 4.39 -38.26
N LEU A 851 -5.18 5.00 -38.60
CA LEU A 851 -6.10 5.60 -37.63
C LEU A 851 -7.30 4.72 -37.27
N TRP A 852 -7.63 3.76 -38.15
CA TRP A 852 -8.74 2.82 -37.95
C TRP A 852 -8.26 1.38 -38.11
N LYS A 853 -8.86 0.46 -37.38
CA LYS A 853 -8.71 -0.98 -37.64
C LYS A 853 -10.00 -1.72 -37.28
N ARG A 854 -10.12 -2.94 -37.78
CA ARG A 854 -11.20 -3.86 -37.38
C ARG A 854 -10.61 -5.21 -37.01
N GLU A 855 -11.20 -5.85 -36.02
CA GLU A 855 -10.87 -7.20 -35.58
C GLU A 855 -12.12 -8.09 -35.65
N LEU A 856 -11.93 -9.38 -35.88
CA LEU A 856 -13.05 -10.33 -35.93
C LEU A 856 -13.55 -10.61 -34.51
N GLY A 857 -14.80 -10.25 -34.24
CA GLY A 857 -15.37 -10.31 -32.90
C GLY A 857 -16.75 -9.66 -32.81
N ARG A 858 -17.19 -9.43 -31.57
CA ARG A 858 -18.49 -8.83 -31.26
C ARG A 858 -18.38 -7.82 -30.11
N SER A 859 -19.03 -6.66 -30.27
CA SER A 859 -19.18 -5.62 -29.23
C SER A 859 -20.55 -5.68 -28.56
N ASP A 860 -20.73 -4.86 -27.52
CA ASP A 860 -22.02 -4.64 -26.84
C ASP A 860 -22.59 -5.92 -26.21
N LEU A 861 -21.70 -6.74 -25.64
CA LEU A 861 -22.05 -7.95 -24.92
C LEU A 861 -22.22 -7.66 -23.43
N ASN A 862 -23.30 -8.21 -22.88
CA ASN A 862 -23.50 -8.30 -21.44
C ASN A 862 -22.55 -9.35 -20.87
N ILE A 863 -21.56 -8.92 -20.11
CA ILE A 863 -20.56 -9.79 -19.49
C ILE A 863 -20.53 -9.60 -17.98
N GLY A 864 -20.20 -10.66 -17.26
CA GLY A 864 -19.88 -10.66 -15.85
C GLY A 864 -18.40 -10.96 -15.63
N TRP A 865 -17.71 -10.11 -14.90
CA TRP A 865 -16.37 -10.35 -14.38
C TRP A 865 -16.46 -10.93 -12.96
N PHE A 866 -15.79 -12.05 -12.72
CA PHE A 866 -15.74 -12.75 -11.44
C PHE A 866 -14.28 -12.92 -11.03
N HIS A 867 -13.79 -11.97 -10.24
CA HIS A 867 -12.48 -12.06 -9.62
C HIS A 867 -12.52 -13.02 -8.43
N ARG A 868 -11.57 -13.95 -8.39
CA ARG A 868 -11.39 -14.93 -7.34
C ARG A 868 -10.22 -14.54 -6.43
N SER A 869 -10.52 -13.98 -5.28
CA SER A 869 -9.60 -13.82 -4.14
C SER A 869 -9.50 -15.13 -3.33
N PRO A 870 -8.32 -15.48 -2.76
CA PRO A 870 -8.08 -16.72 -1.99
C PRO A 870 -8.92 -16.99 -0.74
N ARG A 871 -9.91 -16.17 -0.42
CA ARG A 871 -10.77 -16.33 0.77
C ARG A 871 -12.24 -16.15 0.40
N TYR A 872 -13.07 -17.17 0.64
CA TYR A 872 -14.52 -17.15 0.39
C TYR A 872 -15.31 -17.37 1.68
N TYR A 873 -16.35 -16.55 1.90
CA TYR A 873 -17.39 -16.84 2.89
C TYR A 873 -18.80 -16.28 2.49
N LEU A 874 -19.89 -16.87 3.01
CA LEU A 874 -21.34 -16.67 2.70
C LEU A 874 -21.97 -15.29 3.01
N ILE A 875 -22.92 -14.81 2.20
CA ILE A 875 -23.63 -13.52 2.38
C ILE A 875 -24.85 -13.63 3.33
N ASP A 876 -25.05 -12.67 4.25
CA ASP A 876 -26.24 -12.47 5.11
C ASP A 876 -26.76 -11.01 4.94
N PRO A 877 -28.07 -10.78 4.71
CA PRO A 877 -28.64 -9.48 4.34
C PRO A 877 -28.85 -8.45 5.47
N ALA A 878 -28.42 -8.69 6.72
CA ALA A 878 -28.60 -7.73 7.81
C ALA A 878 -27.79 -6.41 7.60
N ALA A 879 -28.30 -5.29 8.12
CA ALA A 879 -27.56 -4.02 8.12
C ALA A 879 -26.46 -4.03 9.20
N SER A 880 -25.21 -3.78 8.81
CA SER A 880 -24.06 -3.64 9.70
C SER A 880 -23.54 -2.20 9.71
N ASN A 881 -22.98 -1.79 10.85
CA ASN A 881 -22.30 -0.51 10.96
C ASN A 881 -20.80 -0.71 10.70
N ILE A 882 -20.24 0.14 9.87
CA ILE A 882 -18.82 0.17 9.55
C ILE A 882 -18.26 1.46 10.13
N VAL A 883 -17.32 1.30 11.05
CA VAL A 883 -16.61 2.41 11.67
C VAL A 883 -15.25 2.51 10.99
N ASP A 884 -15.11 3.49 10.11
CA ASP A 884 -13.82 3.84 9.53
C ASP A 884 -13.07 4.73 10.52
N THR A 885 -12.02 4.18 11.10
CA THR A 885 -11.16 4.89 12.04
C THR A 885 -9.89 5.32 11.31
N VAL A 886 -9.76 6.61 11.07
CA VAL A 886 -8.52 7.23 10.60
C VAL A 886 -7.64 7.52 11.82
N LEU A 887 -6.40 7.06 11.83
CA LEU A 887 -5.48 7.32 12.94
C LEU A 887 -4.06 7.65 12.47
N ILE A 888 -3.33 8.39 13.29
CA ILE A 888 -1.90 8.67 13.12
C ILE A 888 -1.13 8.01 14.25
N GLN A 889 -0.13 7.21 13.92
CA GLN A 889 0.80 6.65 14.90
C GLN A 889 1.83 7.71 15.31
N LYS A 890 2.12 7.79 16.61
CA LYS A 890 3.13 8.67 17.20
C LYS A 890 4.51 8.46 16.57
N GLY A 891 4.91 7.21 16.34
CA GLY A 891 6.19 6.86 15.70
C GLY A 891 6.34 7.44 14.30
N TYR A 892 5.31 7.29 13.45
CA TYR A 892 5.27 7.86 12.11
C TYR A 892 5.34 9.40 12.15
N PHE A 893 4.56 10.04 13.04
CA PHE A 893 4.57 11.49 13.19
C PHE A 893 5.94 12.05 13.62
N LEU A 894 6.61 11.40 14.57
CA LEU A 894 7.95 11.79 15.01
C LEU A 894 9.00 11.61 13.90
N ALA A 895 8.90 10.52 13.14
CA ALA A 895 9.76 10.30 11.97
C ALA A 895 9.53 11.40 10.92
N LEU A 896 8.27 11.80 10.69
CA LEU A 896 7.94 12.88 9.77
C LEU A 896 8.54 14.21 10.24
N LYS A 897 8.40 14.57 11.53
CA LYS A 897 9.01 15.79 12.07
C LYS A 897 10.52 15.84 11.87
N ARG A 898 11.21 14.74 12.16
CA ARG A 898 12.67 14.64 11.95
C ARG A 898 13.04 14.77 10.48
N TRP A 899 12.26 14.16 9.60
CA TRP A 899 12.45 14.32 8.17
C TRP A 899 12.27 15.76 7.71
N LEU A 900 11.33 16.52 8.30
CA LEU A 900 11.17 17.94 7.99
C LEU A 900 12.36 18.78 8.48
N GLU A 901 12.91 18.46 9.65
CA GLU A 901 14.06 19.18 10.24
C GLU A 901 15.42 18.83 9.61
N ASP A 902 15.64 17.59 9.17
CA ASP A 902 16.90 17.13 8.59
C ASP A 902 16.82 17.02 7.04
N PRO A 903 17.60 17.80 6.29
CA PRO A 903 17.65 17.73 4.82
C PRO A 903 18.14 16.38 4.27
N LEU A 904 18.92 15.62 5.05
CA LEU A 904 19.52 14.35 4.62
C LEU A 904 18.69 13.12 4.99
N ALA A 905 17.60 13.31 5.74
CA ALA A 905 16.71 12.23 6.13
C ALA A 905 15.84 11.78 4.95
N THR A 906 15.56 10.48 4.89
CA THR A 906 14.60 9.89 3.95
C THR A 906 13.18 10.08 4.46
N GLN A 907 12.23 10.37 3.56
CA GLN A 907 10.82 10.48 3.91
C GLN A 907 10.32 9.16 4.54
N PRO A 908 9.67 9.20 5.71
CA PRO A 908 9.13 7.99 6.33
C PRO A 908 7.95 7.43 5.52
N GLN A 909 7.86 6.11 5.43
CA GLN A 909 6.72 5.44 4.84
C GLN A 909 5.54 5.46 5.82
N SER A 910 4.35 5.77 5.31
CA SER A 910 3.11 5.65 6.08
C SER A 910 2.81 4.18 6.40
N PRO A 911 2.30 3.83 7.60
CA PRO A 911 1.85 2.48 7.90
C PRO A 911 0.72 2.07 6.95
N THR A 912 0.65 0.78 6.61
CA THR A 912 -0.47 0.23 5.84
C THR A 912 -1.65 -0.09 6.78
N SER A 913 -2.87 -0.16 6.25
CA SER A 913 -4.05 -0.57 7.05
C SER A 913 -3.90 -1.96 7.66
N LEU A 914 -3.15 -2.86 7.01
CA LEU A 914 -2.83 -4.18 7.58
C LEU A 914 -1.90 -4.04 8.78
N ASP A 915 -0.85 -3.23 8.68
CA ASP A 915 0.08 -2.97 9.79
C ASP A 915 -0.67 -2.37 10.99
N LEU A 916 -1.59 -1.42 10.74
CA LEU A 916 -2.42 -0.82 11.78
C LEU A 916 -3.35 -1.86 12.44
N ARG A 917 -3.99 -2.70 11.63
CA ARG A 917 -4.86 -3.76 12.16
C ARG A 917 -4.09 -4.78 12.98
N LEU A 918 -2.91 -5.20 12.54
CA LEU A 918 -2.06 -6.12 13.29
C LEU A 918 -1.59 -5.49 14.61
N ALA A 919 -1.21 -4.20 14.59
CA ALA A 919 -0.75 -3.48 15.78
C ALA A 919 -1.86 -3.30 16.83
N TYR A 920 -3.09 -2.98 16.40
CA TYR A 920 -4.19 -2.60 17.30
C TYR A 920 -5.30 -3.66 17.40
N ASN A 921 -5.06 -4.89 16.96
CA ASN A 921 -6.08 -5.96 16.94
C ASN A 921 -6.71 -6.18 18.33
N TYR A 922 -5.90 -6.11 19.38
CA TYR A 922 -6.36 -6.30 20.76
C TYR A 922 -7.40 -5.25 21.22
N LEU A 923 -7.33 -4.01 20.71
CA LEU A 923 -8.32 -2.96 21.00
C LEU A 923 -9.62 -3.16 20.20
N ILE A 924 -9.49 -3.64 18.96
CA ILE A 924 -10.63 -3.86 18.04
C ILE A 924 -11.58 -4.93 18.58
N GLU A 925 -11.10 -5.88 19.38
CA GLU A 925 -11.91 -6.94 19.99
C GLU A 925 -13.06 -6.41 20.88
N ASN A 926 -12.98 -5.16 21.36
CA ASN A 926 -14.00 -4.50 22.20
C ASN A 926 -15.13 -3.80 21.46
N LYS A 927 -15.15 -3.89 20.13
CA LYS A 927 -16.26 -3.35 19.34
C LYS A 927 -17.56 -4.11 19.61
N MET A 928 -18.68 -3.44 19.37
CA MET A 928 -19.97 -4.13 19.34
C MET A 928 -19.96 -5.27 18.32
N ILE A 929 -20.60 -6.40 18.66
CA ILE A 929 -20.59 -7.62 17.82
C ILE A 929 -21.22 -7.34 16.43
N SER A 930 -22.09 -6.35 16.30
CA SER A 930 -22.69 -5.92 15.02
C SER A 930 -21.81 -5.04 14.16
N ASP A 931 -20.79 -4.41 14.75
CA ASP A 931 -20.05 -3.33 14.13
C ASP A 931 -18.71 -3.85 13.62
N THR A 932 -18.19 -3.26 12.55
CA THR A 932 -16.88 -3.58 11.98
C THR A 932 -16.03 -2.33 11.99
N ILE A 933 -14.79 -2.42 12.51
CA ILE A 933 -13.84 -1.31 12.49
C ILE A 933 -12.85 -1.54 11.35
N VAL A 934 -12.65 -0.53 10.51
CA VAL A 934 -11.62 -0.49 9.48
C VAL A 934 -10.63 0.61 9.84
N LEU A 935 -9.34 0.27 9.92
CA LEU A 935 -8.30 1.24 10.25
C LEU A 935 -7.67 1.81 8.98
N HIS A 936 -7.66 3.13 8.87
CA HIS A 936 -7.02 3.87 7.79
C HIS A 936 -5.85 4.72 8.33
N PRO A 937 -4.70 4.75 7.64
CA PRO A 937 -3.63 5.66 8.01
C PRO A 937 -4.02 7.11 7.71
N GLY A 938 -3.92 7.98 8.71
CA GLY A 938 -4.12 9.42 8.54
C GLY A 938 -2.98 10.07 7.77
N LYS A 939 -3.32 11.00 6.86
CA LYS A 939 -2.37 11.70 6.01
C LYS A 939 -2.02 13.06 6.59
N ILE A 940 -0.76 13.44 6.49
CA ILE A 940 -0.28 14.75 6.90
C ILE A 940 -0.02 15.59 5.67
N LYS A 941 -0.77 16.68 5.54
CA LYS A 941 -0.69 17.64 4.44
C LYS A 941 0.25 18.77 4.82
N LEU A 942 1.41 18.78 4.16
CA LEU A 942 2.44 19.79 4.41
C LEU A 942 2.09 21.13 3.78
N LEU A 943 2.35 22.22 4.52
CA LEU A 943 2.09 23.59 4.09
C LEU A 943 3.37 24.45 4.05
N PHE A 944 3.39 25.39 3.10
CA PHE A 944 4.33 26.51 2.91
C PHE A 944 5.74 26.18 2.42
N GLY A 945 6.42 25.22 3.04
CA GLY A 945 7.84 24.95 2.78
C GLY A 945 8.15 24.22 1.48
N SER A 946 9.44 24.05 1.22
CA SER A 946 9.97 23.33 0.05
C SER A 946 9.52 21.87 -0.08
N LYS A 947 9.19 21.20 1.04
CA LYS A 947 8.71 19.80 1.06
C LYS A 947 7.19 19.70 0.89
N ALA A 948 6.45 20.83 0.88
CA ALA A 948 5.05 20.84 0.51
C ALA A 948 4.87 20.65 -1.00
N ILE A 949 3.73 20.12 -1.43
CA ILE A 949 3.38 20.02 -2.86
C ILE A 949 3.38 21.42 -3.48
N ALA A 950 3.80 21.55 -4.74
CA ALA A 950 4.00 22.86 -5.39
C ALA A 950 2.81 23.85 -5.22
N PRO A 951 1.53 23.44 -5.33
CA PRO A 951 0.40 24.34 -5.10
C PRO A 951 0.21 24.82 -3.66
N LEU A 952 0.89 24.24 -2.66
CA LEU A 952 0.78 24.63 -1.24
C LEU A 952 2.05 25.34 -0.72
N GLN A 953 3.04 25.56 -1.58
CA GLN A 953 4.26 26.29 -1.24
C GLN A 953 3.99 27.80 -1.19
N ALA A 954 4.49 28.47 -0.16
CA ALA A 954 4.27 29.89 0.07
C ALA A 954 5.36 30.53 0.92
N VAL A 955 5.58 31.82 0.68
CA VAL A 955 6.50 32.67 1.46
C VAL A 955 5.69 33.68 2.28
N PHE A 956 6.08 33.86 3.53
CA PHE A 956 5.51 34.88 4.42
C PHE A 956 6.23 36.20 4.20
N LYS A 957 5.51 37.22 3.75
CA LYS A 957 6.05 38.58 3.66
C LYS A 957 5.50 39.43 4.80
N VAL A 958 6.41 40.00 5.57
CA VAL A 958 6.09 40.72 6.80
C VAL A 958 6.63 42.14 6.73
N VAL A 959 5.78 43.11 7.03
CA VAL A 959 6.18 44.52 7.15
C VAL A 959 6.60 44.80 8.57
N ARG A 960 7.82 45.29 8.71
CA ARG A 960 8.39 45.71 9.99
C ARG A 960 7.76 47.02 10.48
N SER A 961 7.48 47.11 11.78
CA SER A 961 7.02 48.37 12.40
C SER A 961 8.16 49.39 12.51
N SER A 962 7.87 50.68 12.70
CA SER A 962 8.92 51.68 12.97
C SER A 962 9.53 51.56 14.37
N ASP A 963 8.80 50.92 15.29
CA ASP A 963 9.08 50.94 16.73
C ASP A 963 9.66 49.61 17.26
N THR A 964 10.28 48.82 16.38
CA THR A 964 10.78 47.47 16.71
C THR A 964 11.95 47.48 17.69
N SER A 965 11.92 46.61 18.69
CA SER A 965 13.04 46.34 19.58
C SER A 965 13.81 45.06 19.22
N MET A 966 13.23 44.16 18.42
CA MET A 966 13.79 42.87 18.05
C MET A 966 14.64 42.92 16.77
N THR A 967 15.64 42.06 16.69
CA THR A 967 16.43 41.86 15.46
C THR A 967 15.64 41.06 14.41
N ASP A 968 16.00 41.23 13.14
CA ASP A 968 15.32 40.55 12.03
C ASP A 968 15.29 39.01 12.21
N ASN A 969 16.41 38.41 12.66
CA ASN A 969 16.47 36.98 12.93
C ASN A 969 15.57 36.56 14.11
N GLN A 970 15.45 37.40 15.15
CA GLN A 970 14.54 37.13 16.26
C GLN A 970 13.08 37.20 15.80
N ILE A 971 12.71 38.19 14.99
CA ILE A 971 11.36 38.29 14.40
C ILE A 971 11.03 37.05 13.56
N LYS A 972 11.91 36.66 12.64
CA LYS A 972 11.71 35.46 11.81
C LYS A 972 11.59 34.18 12.65
N THR A 973 12.46 34.02 13.65
CA THR A 973 12.42 32.85 14.54
C THR A 973 11.12 32.80 15.33
N THR A 974 10.66 33.93 15.89
CA THR A 974 9.39 33.99 16.60
C THR A 974 8.20 33.65 15.69
N ILE A 975 8.18 34.15 14.45
CA ILE A 975 7.13 33.79 13.47
C ILE A 975 7.14 32.28 13.21
N VAL A 976 8.31 31.69 12.93
CA VAL A 976 8.45 30.24 12.72
C VAL A 976 7.92 29.45 13.93
N THR A 977 8.25 29.86 15.15
CA THR A 977 7.74 29.23 16.38
C THR A 977 6.23 29.39 16.51
N THR A 978 5.68 30.57 16.26
CA THR A 978 4.22 30.82 16.33
C THR A 978 3.45 29.99 15.30
N VAL A 979 3.94 29.90 14.06
CA VAL A 979 3.33 29.07 13.02
C VAL A 979 3.36 27.58 13.41
N ARG A 980 4.49 27.08 13.93
CA ARG A 980 4.59 25.69 14.40
C ARG A 980 3.64 25.39 15.55
N ASN A 981 3.48 26.30 16.50
CA ASN A 981 2.54 26.15 17.62
C ASN A 981 1.08 26.24 17.18
N PHE A 982 0.78 27.07 16.16
CA PHE A 982 -0.57 27.20 15.62
C PHE A 982 -1.04 25.89 14.95
N PHE A 983 -0.14 25.15 14.31
CA PHE A 983 -0.42 23.85 13.70
C PHE A 983 -0.02 22.67 14.61
N ASP A 984 -0.15 22.82 15.93
CA ASP A 984 -0.01 21.68 16.82
C ASP A 984 -1.14 20.65 16.57
N ILE A 985 -0.79 19.37 16.53
CA ILE A 985 -1.71 18.25 16.29
C ILE A 985 -2.78 18.15 17.39
N THR A 986 -2.52 18.69 18.59
CA THR A 986 -3.50 18.71 19.66
C THR A 986 -4.61 19.74 19.43
N VAL A 987 -4.36 20.76 18.62
CA VAL A 987 -5.30 21.86 18.35
C VAL A 987 -6.14 21.59 17.11
N TRP A 988 -5.56 20.98 16.08
CA TRP A 988 -6.23 20.68 14.82
C TRP A 988 -6.97 19.32 14.86
N GLU A 989 -8.11 19.27 14.17
CA GLU A 989 -8.84 18.03 13.88
C GLU A 989 -8.75 17.64 12.40
N PHE A 990 -8.95 16.35 12.12
CA PHE A 990 -8.97 15.85 10.74
C PHE A 990 -10.05 16.55 9.90
N GLY A 991 -9.76 16.90 8.65
CA GLY A 991 -10.72 17.52 7.73
C GLY A 991 -11.12 18.96 8.06
N GLU A 992 -10.47 19.62 9.02
CA GLU A 992 -10.69 21.05 9.27
C GLU A 992 -10.14 21.91 8.13
N THR A 993 -10.71 23.11 7.99
CA THR A 993 -10.28 24.07 6.96
C THR A 993 -9.36 25.11 7.59
N PHE A 994 -8.20 25.32 6.98
CA PHE A 994 -7.26 26.35 7.38
C PHE A 994 -7.64 27.72 6.82
N TYR A 995 -7.72 28.73 7.68
CA TYR A 995 -7.90 30.13 7.30
C TYR A 995 -6.68 30.97 7.69
N PHE A 996 -6.07 31.63 6.70
CA PHE A 996 -4.88 32.45 6.93
C PHE A 996 -5.13 33.63 7.89
N THR A 997 -6.34 34.18 7.93
CA THR A 997 -6.69 35.29 8.84
C THR A 997 -6.51 34.94 10.32
N GLU A 998 -6.74 33.67 10.69
CA GLU A 998 -6.54 33.20 12.06
C GLU A 998 -5.06 33.12 12.39
N LEU A 999 -4.26 32.56 11.46
CA LEU A 999 -2.81 32.51 11.61
C LEU A 999 -2.19 33.91 11.65
N ALA A 1000 -2.63 34.83 10.79
CA ALA A 1000 -2.18 36.22 10.79
C ALA A 1000 -2.47 36.89 12.13
N THR A 1001 -3.65 36.64 12.72
CA THR A 1001 -4.01 37.13 14.05
C THR A 1001 -3.10 36.55 15.13
N ALA A 1002 -2.78 35.26 15.08
CA ALA A 1002 -1.85 34.62 16.02
C ALA A 1002 -0.43 35.21 15.92
N ILE A 1003 0.05 35.49 14.70
CA ILE A 1003 1.35 36.15 14.47
C ILE A 1003 1.34 37.58 15.01
N HIS A 1004 0.28 38.36 14.77
CA HIS A 1004 0.13 39.71 15.32
C HIS A 1004 0.06 39.72 16.85
N ALA A 1005 -0.58 38.72 17.47
CA ALA A 1005 -0.65 38.59 18.92
C ALA A 1005 0.73 38.24 19.53
N ALA A 1006 1.54 37.44 18.83
CA ALA A 1006 2.90 37.12 19.26
C ALA A 1006 3.89 38.29 19.10
N LEU A 1007 3.65 39.18 18.13
CA LEU A 1007 4.50 40.32 17.78
C LEU A 1007 3.71 41.64 17.70
N PRO A 1008 3.14 42.13 18.81
CA PRO A 1008 2.18 43.26 18.77
C PRO A 1008 2.81 44.61 18.40
N ILE A 1009 4.10 44.81 18.73
CA ILE A 1009 4.83 46.07 18.48
C ILE A 1009 5.74 45.95 17.25
N GLU A 1010 6.25 44.75 16.99
CA GLU A 1010 7.38 44.51 16.08
C GLU A 1010 6.97 44.45 14.60
N ILE A 1011 5.72 44.10 14.30
CA ILE A 1011 5.22 43.95 12.91
C ILE A 1011 3.99 44.83 12.67
N SER A 1012 3.86 45.36 11.46
CA SER A 1012 2.68 46.14 11.04
C SER A 1012 1.66 45.28 10.29
N THR A 1013 2.10 44.36 9.44
CA THR A 1013 1.21 43.48 8.65
C THR A 1013 1.97 42.23 8.18
N VAL A 1014 1.25 41.13 7.98
CA VAL A 1014 1.76 39.85 7.46
C VAL A 1014 0.86 39.37 6.33
N VAL A 1015 1.47 38.89 5.25
CA VAL A 1015 0.78 38.37 4.07
C VAL A 1015 1.45 37.08 3.59
N LEU A 1016 0.63 36.12 3.16
CA LEU A 1016 1.06 34.86 2.57
C LEU A 1016 1.04 34.96 1.04
N ILE A 1017 2.14 34.59 0.38
CA ILE A 1017 2.27 34.66 -1.08
C ILE A 1017 2.64 33.27 -1.63
N PRO A 1018 1.86 32.69 -2.56
CA PRO A 1018 2.18 31.40 -3.16
C PRO A 1018 3.45 31.46 -4.01
N VAL A 1019 4.22 30.37 -4.03
CA VAL A 1019 5.45 30.24 -4.85
C VAL A 1019 5.14 29.70 -6.25
N SER A 1020 4.16 28.80 -6.37
CA SER A 1020 3.81 28.16 -7.65
C SER A 1020 3.17 29.13 -8.63
N ASP A 1021 3.67 29.15 -9.87
CA ASP A 1021 3.18 29.93 -11.02
C ASP A 1021 1.70 29.71 -11.38
N GLN A 1022 1.08 28.65 -10.86
CA GLN A 1022 -0.34 28.35 -11.09
C GLN A 1022 -1.30 29.05 -10.12
N ASN A 1023 -0.79 29.53 -8.98
CA ASN A 1023 -1.61 30.13 -7.93
C ASN A 1023 -1.56 31.65 -7.98
N HIS A 1024 -2.70 32.30 -7.79
CA HIS A 1024 -2.79 33.74 -7.67
C HIS A 1024 -2.74 34.17 -6.20
N PHE A 1025 -2.40 35.44 -5.98
CA PHE A 1025 -2.47 36.03 -4.66
C PHE A 1025 -3.91 35.92 -4.09
N GLY A 1026 -4.04 35.29 -2.93
CA GLY A 1026 -5.32 35.02 -2.26
C GLY A 1026 -5.76 33.55 -2.30
N ASP A 1027 -5.23 32.73 -3.20
CA ASP A 1027 -5.64 31.31 -3.34
C ASP A 1027 -5.29 30.47 -2.10
N LEU A 1028 -4.27 30.87 -1.33
CA LEU A 1028 -3.85 30.20 -0.08
C LEU A 1028 -4.45 30.82 1.19
N PHE A 1029 -5.41 31.74 1.08
CA PHE A 1029 -6.10 32.27 2.28
C PHE A 1029 -7.03 31.25 2.92
N GLN A 1030 -7.46 30.26 2.15
CA GLN A 1030 -8.19 29.10 2.63
C GLN A 1030 -7.56 27.83 2.05
N VAL A 1031 -7.21 26.88 2.90
CA VAL A 1031 -6.77 25.55 2.46
C VAL A 1031 -7.69 24.51 3.08
N GLN A 1032 -8.26 23.63 2.24
CA GLN A 1032 -9.16 22.57 2.67
C GLN A 1032 -8.38 21.26 2.89
N ALA A 1033 -8.68 20.56 3.98
CA ALA A 1033 -8.24 19.20 4.24
C ALA A 1033 -9.36 18.20 3.89
N ARG A 1034 -8.99 17.02 3.41
CA ARG A 1034 -9.91 15.87 3.32
C ARG A 1034 -10.17 15.28 4.70
N GLU A 1035 -11.20 14.44 4.82
CA GLU A 1035 -11.59 13.80 6.09
C GLU A 1035 -10.49 12.92 6.70
N ASP A 1036 -9.51 12.47 5.90
CA ASP A 1036 -8.34 11.69 6.31
C ASP A 1036 -7.05 12.52 6.42
N GLU A 1037 -7.11 13.84 6.22
CA GLU A 1037 -5.96 14.75 6.19
C GLU A 1037 -5.89 15.67 7.43
N LEU A 1038 -4.67 15.89 7.92
CA LEU A 1038 -4.32 16.86 8.95
C LEU A 1038 -3.21 17.79 8.44
N PHE A 1039 -3.24 19.08 8.80
CA PHE A 1039 -2.21 20.03 8.41
C PHE A 1039 -0.93 19.94 9.26
N TYR A 1040 0.22 20.15 8.64
CA TYR A 1040 1.48 20.38 9.35
C TYR A 1040 2.40 21.33 8.55
N PRO A 1041 3.08 22.30 9.18
CA PRO A 1041 3.86 23.31 8.45
C PRO A 1041 5.31 22.85 8.24
N ASP A 1042 5.83 23.02 7.03
CA ASP A 1042 7.26 22.84 6.69
C ASP A 1042 7.98 24.21 6.67
N ILE A 1043 7.78 25.04 7.70
CA ILE A 1043 8.31 26.41 7.68
C ILE A 1043 9.74 26.50 8.25
N THR A 1044 10.60 27.19 7.51
CA THR A 1044 11.96 27.57 7.91
C THR A 1044 12.12 29.09 7.96
N VAL A 1045 13.28 29.57 8.43
CA VAL A 1045 13.61 31.01 8.48
C VAL A 1045 13.73 31.61 7.06
N ASP A 1046 14.04 30.78 6.07
CA ASP A 1046 14.20 31.20 4.67
C ASP A 1046 12.85 31.50 4.01
N ASP A 1047 11.76 30.92 4.52
CA ASP A 1047 10.39 31.13 4.02
C ASP A 1047 9.73 32.41 4.59
N VAL A 1048 10.45 33.19 5.40
CA VAL A 1048 9.99 34.47 5.97
C VAL A 1048 10.84 35.62 5.44
N GLU A 1049 10.23 36.52 4.68
CA GLU A 1049 10.85 37.71 4.10
C GLU A 1049 10.35 38.99 4.80
N LEU A 1050 11.28 39.84 5.24
CA LEU A 1050 10.96 41.15 5.79
C LEU A 1050 10.99 42.19 4.67
N VAL A 1051 9.88 42.90 4.47
CA VAL A 1051 9.73 43.94 3.46
C VAL A 1051 9.44 45.29 4.11
N SER A 1052 9.83 46.39 3.47
CA SER A 1052 9.58 47.74 3.98
C SER A 1052 8.13 48.18 3.83
N ASP A 1053 7.42 47.66 2.82
CA ASP A 1053 6.01 47.94 2.55
C ASP A 1053 5.42 46.88 1.59
N ILE A 1054 4.10 46.71 1.58
CA ILE A 1054 3.40 45.83 0.63
C ILE A 1054 2.98 46.65 -0.58
N ASN A 1055 3.67 46.45 -1.71
CA ASN A 1055 3.32 47.07 -2.99
C ASN A 1055 3.06 46.02 -4.07
N ALA A 1056 2.52 46.44 -5.22
CA ALA A 1056 2.19 45.53 -6.33
C ALA A 1056 3.40 44.79 -6.93
N ILE A 1057 4.64 45.21 -6.64
CA ILE A 1057 5.86 44.52 -7.04
C ILE A 1057 6.15 43.38 -6.04
N VAL A 1058 6.01 43.65 -4.75
CA VAL A 1058 6.17 42.66 -3.67
C VAL A 1058 5.12 41.54 -3.75
N LEU A 1059 3.91 41.86 -4.24
CA LEU A 1059 2.80 40.92 -4.47
C LEU A 1059 2.86 40.17 -5.81
N ARG A 1060 3.77 40.51 -6.72
CA ARG A 1060 3.93 39.82 -8.00
C ARG A 1060 4.86 38.62 -7.86
N MET A 1061 4.47 37.52 -8.51
CA MET A 1061 5.25 36.29 -8.64
C MET A 1061 6.59 36.60 -9.31
N ALA A 1062 7.61 35.83 -8.98
CA ALA A 1062 8.98 35.99 -9.46
C ALA A 1062 9.10 35.70 -10.98
N GLN A 1063 8.59 36.57 -11.84
CA GLN A 1063 9.06 36.69 -13.22
C GLN A 1063 10.06 37.85 -13.31
N GLN A 1064 11.31 37.61 -12.93
CA GLN A 1064 12.46 38.35 -13.46
C GLN A 1064 13.72 37.47 -13.48
N VAL A 1065 13.99 36.84 -14.62
CA VAL A 1065 15.37 36.70 -15.11
C VAL A 1065 15.59 37.82 -16.12
N PRO A 1066 16.49 38.79 -15.89
CA PRO A 1066 16.79 39.79 -16.90
C PRO A 1066 17.77 39.22 -17.93
N CYS A 1067 17.33 39.13 -19.19
CA CYS A 1067 18.19 39.07 -20.38
C CYS A 1067 17.52 39.94 -21.48
N PRO A 1068 18.27 40.64 -22.34
CA PRO A 1068 17.90 41.97 -22.78
C PRO A 1068 16.93 42.00 -23.96
N THR A 1069 15.99 42.95 -23.89
CA THR A 1069 15.32 43.64 -25.00
C THR A 1069 14.82 42.80 -26.17
N GLN A 1070 13.54 42.42 -26.15
CA GLN A 1070 12.60 42.65 -27.27
C GLN A 1070 11.19 42.90 -26.71
N GLN A 1071 10.49 43.90 -27.26
CA GLN A 1071 9.14 44.29 -26.84
C GLN A 1071 8.10 43.20 -27.16
N PRO A 1072 6.99 43.09 -26.40
CA PRO A 1072 6.02 42.02 -26.59
C PRO A 1072 5.14 42.25 -27.82
N ASN A 1073 5.06 41.24 -28.70
CA ASN A 1073 4.03 41.12 -29.72
C ASN A 1073 2.66 40.92 -29.06
N VAL A 1074 1.69 41.75 -29.43
CA VAL A 1074 0.34 41.76 -28.84
C VAL A 1074 -0.57 40.79 -29.60
N PHE A 1075 -1.17 39.84 -28.89
CA PHE A 1075 -2.32 39.08 -29.40
C PHE A 1075 -3.60 39.91 -29.19
N THR A 1076 -4.27 40.30 -30.27
CA THR A 1076 -5.63 40.90 -30.21
C THR A 1076 -6.66 39.91 -30.77
N GLN A 1077 -7.62 39.54 -29.92
CA GLN A 1077 -8.72 38.65 -30.28
C GLN A 1077 -9.91 39.48 -30.82
N LEU A 1078 -10.25 39.30 -32.09
CA LEU A 1078 -11.56 39.67 -32.66
C LEU A 1078 -11.97 38.57 -33.64
N MET A 1079 -13.03 37.84 -33.27
CA MET A 1079 -13.78 36.87 -34.10
C MET A 1079 -12.99 35.70 -34.71
N GLY A 1080 -12.82 34.61 -33.95
CA GLY A 1080 -12.86 33.25 -34.51
C GLY A 1080 -11.62 32.65 -35.19
N GLU A 1081 -10.48 33.34 -35.28
CA GLU A 1081 -9.21 32.78 -35.77
C GLU A 1081 -8.04 33.27 -34.91
N TYR A 1082 -7.21 32.36 -34.38
CA TYR A 1082 -5.95 32.72 -33.69
C TYR A 1082 -4.92 33.12 -34.76
N ALA A 1083 -4.60 34.40 -34.86
CA ALA A 1083 -3.61 34.89 -35.83
C ALA A 1083 -2.42 35.52 -35.12
N PHE A 1084 -1.21 35.06 -35.43
CA PHE A 1084 0.05 35.65 -34.97
C PHE A 1084 0.52 36.73 -35.97
N ASN A 1085 0.69 37.96 -35.51
CA ASN A 1085 1.18 39.05 -36.34
C ASN A 1085 2.65 39.34 -36.01
N HIS A 1086 3.52 39.27 -37.04
CA HIS A 1086 4.92 39.68 -36.97
C HIS A 1086 5.11 40.98 -37.74
N THR A 1087 5.65 42.01 -37.09
CA THR A 1087 5.98 43.28 -37.75
C THR A 1087 7.47 43.34 -38.05
N GLN A 1088 7.81 43.61 -39.31
CA GLN A 1088 9.16 43.85 -39.77
C GLN A 1088 9.34 45.34 -40.08
N ASP A 1089 10.04 46.08 -39.21
CA ASP A 1089 10.21 47.54 -39.34
C ASP A 1089 11.29 47.96 -40.35
N VAL A 1090 12.20 47.04 -40.70
CA VAL A 1090 13.34 47.28 -41.59
C VAL A 1090 13.18 46.50 -42.89
N SER A 1091 13.39 47.19 -44.03
CA SER A 1091 13.25 46.59 -45.35
C SER A 1091 14.34 45.54 -45.60
N THR A 1092 13.93 44.28 -45.68
CA THR A 1092 14.84 43.12 -45.79
C THR A 1092 14.30 42.13 -46.83
N SER A 1093 15.18 41.38 -47.48
CA SER A 1093 14.83 40.38 -48.51
C SER A 1093 14.40 39.03 -47.93
N SER A 1094 14.56 38.82 -46.63
CA SER A 1094 14.14 37.60 -45.92
C SER A 1094 13.73 37.94 -44.49
N TRP A 1095 12.55 37.49 -44.07
CA TRP A 1095 12.02 37.64 -42.71
C TRP A 1095 12.02 36.27 -42.04
N THR A 1096 12.70 36.14 -40.90
CA THR A 1096 12.68 34.92 -40.08
C THR A 1096 11.78 35.17 -38.88
N ILE A 1097 10.64 34.47 -38.85
CA ILE A 1097 9.57 34.67 -37.88
C ILE A 1097 9.52 33.44 -36.98
N VAL A 1098 9.74 33.64 -35.69
CA VAL A 1098 9.48 32.61 -34.68
C VAL A 1098 8.08 32.87 -34.13
N HIS A 1099 7.20 31.89 -34.26
CA HIS A 1099 5.80 31.93 -33.82
C HIS A 1099 5.53 30.72 -32.92
N GLU A 1100 4.69 30.84 -31.90
CA GLU A 1100 4.38 29.73 -30.97
C GLU A 1100 3.05 29.05 -31.30
N LEU A 1101 2.67 29.00 -32.59
CA LEU A 1101 1.36 28.49 -32.99
C LEU A 1101 1.25 26.95 -32.91
N GLY A 1102 2.37 26.23 -32.93
CA GLY A 1102 2.38 24.76 -32.81
C GLY A 1102 1.91 24.00 -34.05
N TYR A 1103 1.61 24.70 -35.15
CA TYR A 1103 1.30 24.15 -36.47
C TYR A 1103 1.98 24.98 -37.57
N TYR A 1104 1.84 24.59 -38.85
CA TYR A 1104 2.34 25.38 -39.99
C TYR A 1104 1.25 26.34 -40.49
N PRO A 1105 1.34 27.65 -40.18
CA PRO A 1105 0.26 28.59 -40.44
C PRO A 1105 0.26 29.11 -41.89
N ILE A 1106 -0.90 29.54 -42.37
CA ILE A 1106 -1.03 30.26 -43.63
C ILE A 1106 -0.48 31.68 -43.44
N VAL A 1107 0.47 32.08 -44.28
CA VAL A 1107 1.14 33.38 -44.17
C VAL A 1107 0.59 34.37 -45.17
N ARG A 1108 0.12 35.53 -44.69
CA ARG A 1108 -0.23 36.69 -45.51
C ARG A 1108 0.65 37.88 -45.12
N VAL A 1109 1.21 38.57 -46.10
CA VAL A 1109 2.12 39.71 -45.84
C VAL A 1109 1.48 41.00 -46.33
N TYR A 1110 1.51 42.03 -45.51
CA TYR A 1110 1.04 43.38 -45.80
C TYR A 1110 2.21 44.36 -45.76
N ASN A 1111 2.24 45.33 -46.68
CA ASN A 1111 3.21 46.42 -46.62
C ASN A 1111 2.82 47.51 -45.61
N GLU A 1112 3.65 48.54 -45.48
CA GLU A 1112 3.38 49.72 -44.63
C GLU A 1112 2.10 50.50 -44.98
N PHE A 1113 1.52 50.28 -46.16
CA PHE A 1113 0.24 50.85 -46.59
C PHE A 1113 -0.94 49.88 -46.42
N ASN A 1114 -0.73 48.76 -45.70
CA ASN A 1114 -1.72 47.71 -45.44
C ASN A 1114 -2.24 47.02 -46.72
N GLN A 1115 -1.43 47.00 -47.78
CA GLN A 1115 -1.73 46.27 -49.02
C GLN A 1115 -1.04 44.91 -48.99
N GLU A 1116 -1.78 43.85 -49.37
CA GLU A 1116 -1.25 42.48 -49.39
C GLU A 1116 -0.20 42.33 -50.51
N ILE A 1117 0.98 41.85 -50.13
CA ILE A 1117 2.10 41.56 -51.03
C ILE A 1117 2.31 40.05 -51.05
N GLN A 1118 2.48 39.51 -52.26
CA GLN A 1118 2.84 38.11 -52.44
C GLN A 1118 4.34 37.90 -52.19
N PRO A 1119 4.74 37.06 -51.22
CA PRO A 1119 6.14 36.73 -51.01
C PRO A 1119 6.68 35.88 -52.15
N SER A 1120 7.99 35.90 -52.36
CA SER A 1120 8.67 35.08 -53.37
C SER A 1120 8.77 33.62 -52.94
N SER A 1121 8.93 33.35 -51.64
CA SER A 1121 8.75 32.02 -51.06
C SER A 1121 8.38 32.10 -49.58
N VAL A 1122 7.63 31.12 -49.11
CA VAL A 1122 7.37 30.88 -47.68
C VAL A 1122 7.86 29.48 -47.36
N ILE A 1123 8.77 29.36 -46.40
CA ILE A 1123 9.36 28.09 -45.97
C ILE A 1123 9.17 27.97 -44.47
N HIS A 1124 8.46 26.94 -44.02
CA HIS A 1124 8.37 26.63 -42.59
C HIS A 1124 9.56 25.75 -42.19
N MET A 1125 10.44 26.28 -41.32
CA MET A 1125 11.61 25.56 -40.82
C MET A 1125 11.24 24.62 -39.68
N SER A 1126 10.18 24.96 -38.91
CA SER A 1126 9.57 24.12 -37.89
C SER A 1126 8.14 24.61 -37.60
N VAL A 1127 7.38 23.86 -36.79
CA VAL A 1127 6.04 24.29 -36.31
C VAL A 1127 6.08 25.56 -35.44
N LEU A 1128 7.29 26.05 -35.13
CA LEU A 1128 7.51 27.28 -34.38
C LEU A 1128 8.27 28.36 -35.20
N GLN A 1129 8.65 28.09 -36.45
CA GLN A 1129 9.48 29.01 -37.21
C GLN A 1129 9.17 29.00 -38.71
N THR A 1130 8.95 30.19 -39.26
CA THR A 1130 8.65 30.42 -40.68
C THR A 1130 9.59 31.48 -41.27
N VAL A 1131 10.14 31.20 -42.45
CA VAL A 1131 11.00 32.11 -43.20
C VAL A 1131 10.28 32.56 -44.48
N ILE A 1132 10.15 33.86 -44.66
CA ILE A 1132 9.52 34.48 -45.83
C ILE A 1132 10.58 35.21 -46.64
N THR A 1133 10.68 34.99 -47.95
CA THR A 1133 11.62 35.71 -48.82
C THR A 1133 10.90 36.59 -49.83
N PHE A 1134 11.54 37.71 -50.21
CA PHE A 1134 11.01 38.68 -51.18
C PHE A 1134 12.06 39.00 -52.25
N ALA A 1135 11.61 39.12 -53.50
CA ALA A 1135 12.45 39.48 -54.66
C ALA A 1135 13.06 40.88 -54.52
N THR A 1136 12.37 41.79 -53.81
CA THR A 1136 12.87 43.10 -53.41
C THR A 1136 12.75 43.25 -51.89
N PRO A 1137 13.74 43.87 -51.22
CA PRO A 1137 13.65 44.13 -49.78
C PRO A 1137 12.33 44.83 -49.43
N THR A 1138 11.60 44.25 -48.48
CA THR A 1138 10.27 44.71 -48.07
C THR A 1138 10.21 44.86 -46.54
N ARG A 1139 9.43 45.84 -46.05
CA ARG A 1139 9.04 46.01 -44.64
C ARG A 1139 7.52 46.01 -44.52
N GLY A 1140 6.97 45.57 -43.39
CA GLY A 1140 5.53 45.42 -43.23
C GLY A 1140 5.11 44.42 -42.16
N ILE A 1141 3.90 43.89 -42.24
CA ILE A 1141 3.32 42.98 -41.25
C ILE A 1141 3.04 41.63 -41.92
N ALA A 1142 3.57 40.53 -41.36
CA ALA A 1142 3.19 39.17 -41.72
C ALA A 1142 2.16 38.65 -40.71
N ARG A 1143 1.00 38.23 -41.20
CA ARG A 1143 -0.07 37.60 -40.43
C ARG A 1143 -0.05 36.10 -40.71
N LEU A 1144 0.16 35.32 -39.66
CA LEU A 1144 0.21 33.87 -39.65
C LEU A 1144 -1.09 33.36 -39.03
N VAL A 1145 -1.92 32.67 -39.82
CA VAL A 1145 -3.25 32.18 -39.42
C VAL A 1145 -3.27 30.66 -39.42
#